data_AF-A0A960L0J1-F1
#
_entry.id   AF-A0A960L0J1-F1
#
_cell.length_a   1.000
_cell.length_b   1.000
_cell.length_c   1.000
_cell.angle_alpha   90.00
_cell.angle_beta   90.00
_cell.angle_gamma   90.00
#
_symmetry.space_group_name_H-M   'P 1'
#
loop_
_entity.id
_entity.type
_entity.pdbx_description
1 polymer ?
#
loop_
_entity_poly.entity_id
_entity_poly.type
_entity_poly.pdbx_seq_one_letter_code
_entity_poly.pdbx_strand_id
1 'polypeptide(L)'
;SLYQPSTGQILQAPSRQARQEFSRAIQILGELKGTERSSQLETAEQLLQQINYQIQIVQNRFLVLHEKTLAPGRGIFVIDTQAGLDCLVYVPQPLDEWLILESACRFSAQIDTKFMAFNTLSNQREKEMAYDPTTNRASYLHAFFDQFGQNKTLSFNSLNQRNARTIGRVLQKPVTPSGMGFVFIKKQLPNRFPLDLIQKTLGPFEGVFARGPSPNAFQDRCDFGHVDFYISRSQLQFLFSRPQQADLSAAEEIREQTWDDLRNELSQKRTEPYPDYVAPSLTQLLYLEQEVLKPILQRLEDQEIQGNELNYIAEKAKVLGLELRKIKHEEGRLDLYLGEDERRLKGWGFALFALRQSEPLILEVPRSEREINTLALALTWYDSQRAQILLANDPFSRKDPQGLSDPLQRGNRLTLLNQIHQTLLRQQDKPNTVLQVRAASADQDSGIYLAANQPLGPTPLLPEHSRPILDWLKQISPNMMEIVGQPYTADFGLNGNPQAEFMAHVPRHFFLSAWISSDLRAQYRSNPTRLHFLFAAFDLSPEEVDVVESLTQAKWQKWPQSDVEAAAQFIQFGDVMALSQMLEKGYQLHWLQDRPTRKPFLLVQKGRETLALINPAGNGNQVEASDPTATQLELFVHSQNGLLLRGSQ
;
A
#
# COMPACT_ATOMS: atom_id res chain seq x y z
N SER A 1 -2.48 1.57 17.20
CA SER A 1 -3.52 2.51 16.74
C SER A 1 -4.39 2.87 17.93
N LEU A 2 -4.44 4.13 18.37
CA LEU A 2 -5.27 4.57 19.51
C LEU A 2 -6.75 4.76 19.15
N TYR A 3 -7.09 4.65 17.87
CA TYR A 3 -8.41 4.95 17.33
C TYR A 3 -8.86 3.78 16.43
N GLN A 4 -9.71 2.90 16.97
CA GLN A 4 -10.36 1.81 16.25
C GLN A 4 -11.83 1.75 16.69
N PRO A 5 -12.77 1.39 15.81
CA PRO A 5 -14.14 1.14 16.20
C PRO A 5 -14.16 -0.01 17.23
N SER A 6 -14.88 0.16 18.35
CA SER A 6 -15.00 -0.88 19.39
C SER A 6 -15.61 -2.17 18.81
N THR A 7 -15.64 -3.31 19.49
CA THR A 7 -16.40 -4.50 19.03
C THR A 7 -17.21 -5.10 20.18
N GLY A 8 -18.55 -5.10 20.06
CA GLY A 8 -19.37 -6.15 20.66
C GLY A 8 -20.12 -5.92 21.98
N GLN A 9 -20.25 -4.72 22.54
CA GLN A 9 -21.09 -4.51 23.76
C GLN A 9 -22.04 -3.30 23.66
N ILE A 10 -23.25 -3.46 24.21
CA ILE A 10 -24.26 -2.39 24.34
C ILE A 10 -23.71 -1.32 25.28
N LEU A 11 -23.58 -0.08 24.78
CA LEU A 11 -23.04 1.03 25.54
C LEU A 11 -24.10 1.63 26.45
N GLN A 12 -23.97 1.40 27.76
CA GLN A 12 -24.77 2.09 28.77
C GLN A 12 -24.10 3.40 29.19
N ALA A 13 -24.91 4.41 29.51
CA ALA A 13 -24.45 5.66 30.10
C ALA A 13 -23.61 5.38 31.36
N PRO A 14 -22.54 6.16 31.62
CA PRO A 14 -21.78 6.05 32.86
C PRO A 14 -22.69 6.18 34.08
N SER A 15 -22.38 5.42 35.14
CA SER A 15 -23.05 5.60 36.43
C SER A 15 -22.74 6.99 36.99
N ARG A 16 -23.60 7.50 37.88
CA ARG A 16 -23.38 8.80 38.53
C ARG A 16 -22.04 8.85 39.27
N GLN A 17 -21.68 7.77 39.96
CA GLN A 17 -20.41 7.64 40.65
C GLN A 17 -19.24 7.68 39.67
N ALA A 18 -19.29 6.89 38.60
CA ALA A 18 -18.23 6.85 37.60
C ALA A 18 -18.03 8.21 36.91
N ARG A 19 -19.11 8.95 36.66
CA ARG A 19 -19.03 10.34 36.16
C ARG A 19 -18.37 11.28 37.17
N GLN A 20 -18.66 11.14 38.46
CA GLN A 20 -18.03 11.95 39.51
C GLN A 20 -16.52 11.64 39.65
N GLU A 21 -16.14 10.37 39.60
CA GLU A 21 -14.74 9.93 39.59
C GLU A 21 -14.00 10.51 38.39
N PHE A 22 -14.60 10.44 37.19
CA PHE A 22 -14.05 11.05 35.98
C PHE A 22 -13.88 12.58 36.14
N SER A 23 -14.93 13.30 36.56
CA SER A 23 -14.88 14.76 36.77
C SER A 23 -13.78 15.17 37.75
N ARG A 24 -13.61 14.43 38.85
CA ARG A 24 -12.57 14.71 39.84
C ARG A 24 -11.18 14.46 39.27
N ALA A 25 -10.99 13.38 38.51
CA ALA A 25 -9.72 13.09 37.87
C ALA A 25 -9.32 14.20 36.88
N ILE A 26 -10.21 14.58 35.97
CA ILE A 26 -9.90 15.60 34.95
C ILE A 26 -9.65 16.97 35.58
N GLN A 27 -10.33 17.32 36.68
CA GLN A 27 -10.07 18.57 37.41
C GLN A 27 -8.61 18.62 37.90
N ILE A 28 -8.13 17.54 38.53
CA ILE A 28 -6.75 17.44 38.99
C ILE A 28 -5.78 17.57 37.81
N LEU A 29 -6.03 16.87 36.71
CA LEU A 29 -5.16 16.88 35.54
C LEU A 29 -5.13 18.24 34.83
N GLY A 30 -6.23 18.99 34.83
CA GLY A 30 -6.30 20.31 34.20
C GLY A 30 -5.44 21.38 34.88
N GLU A 31 -5.10 21.18 36.16
CA GLU A 31 -4.28 22.11 36.96
C GLU A 31 -2.77 21.81 36.88
N LEU A 32 -2.38 20.66 36.34
CA LEU A 32 -0.98 20.25 36.23
C LEU A 32 -0.17 21.16 35.28
N LYS A 33 1.06 21.46 35.70
CA LYS A 33 2.07 22.16 34.91
C LYS A 33 3.25 21.22 34.64
N GLY A 34 3.05 20.28 33.74
CA GLY A 34 4.03 19.25 33.34
C GLY A 34 3.53 17.83 33.56
N THR A 35 4.36 16.86 33.14
CA THR A 35 4.03 15.41 33.18
C THR A 35 4.90 14.63 34.17
N GLU A 36 5.59 15.32 35.08
CA GLU A 36 6.38 14.67 36.13
C GLU A 36 5.45 13.89 37.09
N ARG A 37 5.94 12.76 37.62
CA ARG A 37 5.20 11.96 38.60
C ARG A 37 5.00 12.76 39.88
N SER A 38 3.83 13.38 39.99
CA SER A 38 3.36 14.07 41.18
C SER A 38 2.32 13.22 41.89
N SER A 39 2.14 13.45 43.19
CA SER A 39 1.04 12.82 43.96
C SER A 39 -0.34 13.12 43.38
N GLN A 40 -0.49 14.27 42.71
CA GLN A 40 -1.69 14.65 41.98
C GLN A 40 -1.93 13.76 40.76
N LEU A 41 -0.89 13.48 39.96
CA LEU A 41 -0.99 12.59 38.80
C LEU A 41 -1.35 11.16 39.24
N GLU A 42 -0.71 10.65 40.30
CA GLU A 42 -1.02 9.31 40.86
C GLU A 42 -2.47 9.22 41.36
N THR A 43 -2.97 10.27 42.03
CA THR A 43 -4.36 10.35 42.48
C THR A 43 -5.34 10.31 41.31
N ALA A 44 -5.05 11.06 40.23
CA ALA A 44 -5.87 11.08 39.04
C ALA A 44 -5.85 9.74 38.30
N GLU A 45 -4.69 9.09 38.20
CA GLU A 45 -4.57 7.73 37.64
C GLU A 45 -5.42 6.72 38.41
N GLN A 46 -5.38 6.74 39.75
CA GLN A 46 -6.20 5.85 40.58
C GLN A 46 -7.70 6.02 40.33
N LEU A 47 -8.17 7.27 40.23
CA LEU A 47 -9.58 7.57 39.91
C LEU A 47 -9.96 7.08 38.51
N LEU A 48 -9.10 7.28 37.50
CA LEU A 48 -9.37 6.83 36.13
C LEU A 48 -9.37 5.31 36.00
N GLN A 49 -8.49 4.62 36.74
CA GLN A 49 -8.44 3.15 36.73
C GLN A 49 -9.73 2.51 37.24
N GLN A 50 -10.42 3.13 38.20
CA GLN A 50 -11.70 2.65 38.74
C GLN A 50 -12.81 2.61 37.67
N ILE A 51 -12.70 3.46 36.65
CA ILE A 51 -13.67 3.59 35.56
C ILE A 51 -13.17 3.08 34.22
N ASN A 52 -12.14 2.23 34.24
CA ASN A 52 -11.52 1.61 33.05
C ASN A 52 -10.81 2.61 32.09
N TYR A 53 -10.40 3.76 32.59
CA TYR A 53 -9.54 4.69 31.87
C TYR A 53 -8.07 4.56 32.30
N GLN A 54 -7.16 4.95 31.41
CA GLN A 54 -5.76 5.14 31.71
C GLN A 54 -5.24 6.45 31.13
N ILE A 55 -4.12 6.92 31.68
CA ILE A 55 -3.37 8.06 31.17
C ILE A 55 -2.17 7.54 30.38
N GLN A 56 -2.05 7.98 29.14
CA GLN A 56 -0.84 7.81 28.35
C GLN A 56 -0.15 9.18 28.22
N ILE A 57 1.12 9.23 28.62
CA ILE A 57 1.96 10.43 28.44
C ILE A 57 2.59 10.35 27.05
N VAL A 58 2.40 11.40 26.25
CA VAL A 58 3.00 11.51 24.91
C VAL A 58 3.89 12.74 24.87
N GLN A 59 5.13 12.56 24.41
CA GLN A 59 6.14 13.63 24.25
C GLN A 59 6.40 14.46 25.53
N ASN A 60 6.22 13.88 26.73
CA ASN A 60 6.33 14.59 28.02
C ASN A 60 5.53 15.90 28.09
N ARG A 61 4.43 15.98 27.35
CA ARG A 61 3.62 17.19 27.19
C ARG A 61 2.13 16.89 27.25
N PHE A 62 1.69 15.87 26.52
CA PHE A 62 0.28 15.51 26.39
C PHE A 62 -0.10 14.39 27.35
N LEU A 63 -1.19 14.59 28.08
CA LEU A 63 -1.88 13.56 28.85
C LEU A 63 -3.07 13.08 28.02
N VAL A 64 -2.97 11.87 27.48
CA VAL A 64 -4.02 11.24 26.67
C VAL A 64 -4.80 10.27 27.53
N LEU A 65 -6.08 10.58 27.78
CA LEU A 65 -6.98 9.73 28.54
C LEU A 65 -7.78 8.88 27.56
N HIS A 66 -7.66 7.56 27.70
CA HIS A 66 -8.37 6.59 26.88
C HIS A 66 -8.71 5.32 27.66
N GLU A 67 -9.63 4.52 27.13
CA GLU A 67 -10.07 3.27 27.77
C GLU A 67 -8.96 2.20 27.70
N LYS A 68 -8.82 1.38 28.75
CA LYS A 68 -7.82 0.29 28.83
C LYS A 68 -8.15 -0.87 27.89
N THR A 69 -9.43 -1.19 27.77
CA THR A 69 -9.95 -2.23 26.86
C THR A 69 -10.69 -1.55 25.71
N LEU A 70 -10.71 -2.18 24.53
CA LEU A 70 -11.35 -1.68 23.29
C LEU A 70 -12.90 -1.68 23.34
N ALA A 71 -13.47 -1.28 24.48
CA ALA A 71 -14.91 -1.16 24.74
C ALA A 71 -15.18 0.12 25.54
N PRO A 72 -16.36 0.75 25.45
CA PRO A 72 -17.40 0.70 24.42
C PRO A 72 -17.35 1.94 23.48
N GLY A 73 -16.46 2.92 23.69
CA GLY A 73 -16.40 4.14 22.87
C GLY A 73 -16.83 5.38 23.66
N ARG A 74 -16.30 5.57 24.86
CA ARG A 74 -16.69 6.66 25.77
C ARG A 74 -15.94 7.99 25.55
N GLY A 75 -15.17 8.06 24.46
CA GLY A 75 -14.38 9.22 24.05
C GLY A 75 -12.91 9.17 24.46
N ILE A 76 -12.09 9.93 23.74
CA ILE A 76 -10.68 10.19 24.05
C ILE A 76 -10.54 11.65 24.43
N PHE A 77 -9.76 11.92 25.47
CA PHE A 77 -9.53 13.27 25.98
C PHE A 77 -8.04 13.55 26.02
N VAL A 78 -7.65 14.76 25.66
CA VAL A 78 -6.24 15.17 25.67
C VAL A 78 -6.11 16.47 26.45
N ILE A 79 -5.13 16.50 27.34
CA ILE A 79 -4.73 17.69 28.08
C ILE A 79 -3.27 17.99 27.73
N ASP A 80 -3.03 19.15 27.14
CA ASP A 80 -1.69 19.67 26.92
C ASP A 80 -1.24 20.46 28.14
N THR A 81 -0.19 19.98 28.81
CA THR A 81 0.29 20.57 30.06
C THR A 81 1.10 21.86 29.87
N GLN A 82 1.44 22.20 28.62
CA GLN A 82 2.30 23.35 28.28
C GLN A 82 1.58 24.41 27.43
N ALA A 83 0.42 24.08 26.87
CA ALA A 83 -0.37 24.98 26.04
C ALA A 83 -0.83 26.25 26.75
N GLY A 84 -0.74 27.39 26.05
CA GLY A 84 -1.13 28.71 26.55
C GLY A 84 -2.61 29.06 26.33
N LEU A 85 -3.29 28.44 25.37
CA LEU A 85 -4.69 28.78 25.05
C LEU A 85 -5.67 27.86 25.79
N ASP A 86 -6.35 28.42 26.79
CA ASP A 86 -7.41 27.77 27.53
C ASP A 86 -8.71 27.72 26.70
N CYS A 87 -8.79 26.75 25.79
CA CYS A 87 -9.94 26.51 24.93
C CYS A 87 -10.06 25.00 24.64
N LEU A 88 -11.29 24.52 24.49
CA LEU A 88 -11.60 23.14 24.14
C LEU A 88 -11.79 22.98 22.64
N VAL A 89 -10.97 22.14 22.01
CA VAL A 89 -11.21 21.64 20.65
C VAL A 89 -11.99 20.33 20.74
N TYR A 90 -13.11 20.26 20.05
CA TYR A 90 -14.02 19.12 20.10
C TYR A 90 -14.33 18.59 18.70
N VAL A 91 -14.18 17.27 18.51
CA VAL A 91 -14.55 16.60 17.26
C VAL A 91 -15.69 15.61 17.54
N PRO A 92 -16.92 15.90 17.07
CA PRO A 92 -18.10 15.11 17.39
C PRO A 92 -18.16 13.76 16.70
N GLN A 93 -17.65 13.65 15.48
CA GLN A 93 -17.78 12.43 14.67
C GLN A 93 -16.47 12.09 13.95
N PRO A 94 -15.37 11.81 14.68
CA PRO A 94 -14.06 11.71 14.04
C PRO A 94 -13.88 10.41 13.22
N LEU A 95 -14.69 9.38 13.46
CA LEU A 95 -14.69 8.12 12.67
C LEU A 95 -15.44 8.23 11.34
N ASP A 96 -16.42 9.13 11.25
CA ASP A 96 -17.32 9.19 10.09
C ASP A 96 -16.95 10.30 9.11
N GLU A 97 -16.09 11.22 9.54
CA GLU A 97 -15.80 12.45 8.83
C GLU A 97 -14.34 12.48 8.33
N TRP A 98 -14.16 12.77 7.05
CA TRP A 98 -12.87 12.70 6.36
C TRP A 98 -11.84 13.65 6.98
N LEU A 99 -10.74 13.10 7.51
CA LEU A 99 -9.57 13.79 8.08
C LEU A 99 -9.87 14.82 9.18
N ILE A 100 -11.09 14.83 9.74
CA ILE A 100 -11.49 15.92 10.64
C ILE A 100 -10.74 15.83 11.97
N LEU A 101 -10.40 14.62 12.42
CA LEU A 101 -9.64 14.37 13.64
C LEU A 101 -8.21 14.89 13.49
N GLU A 102 -7.53 14.46 12.44
CA GLU A 102 -6.16 14.86 12.12
C GLU A 102 -6.07 16.37 11.91
N SER A 103 -7.09 16.94 11.27
CA SER A 103 -7.20 18.38 11.08
C SER A 103 -7.38 19.13 12.38
N ALA A 104 -8.24 18.64 13.27
CA ALA A 104 -8.44 19.25 14.59
C ALA A 104 -7.18 19.16 15.46
N CYS A 105 -6.49 18.02 15.46
CA CYS A 105 -5.20 17.85 16.15
C CYS A 105 -4.15 18.82 15.61
N ARG A 106 -4.02 18.91 14.29
CA ARG A 106 -3.06 19.81 13.63
C ARG A 106 -3.38 21.27 13.89
N PHE A 107 -4.65 21.64 13.81
CA PHE A 107 -5.12 22.97 14.15
C PHE A 107 -4.84 23.30 15.63
N SER A 108 -5.18 22.38 16.54
CA SER A 108 -4.93 22.51 17.99
C SER A 108 -3.45 22.77 18.28
N ALA A 109 -2.55 22.06 17.61
CA ALA A 109 -1.10 22.27 17.75
C ALA A 109 -0.64 23.65 17.26
N GLN A 110 -1.27 24.20 16.21
CA GLN A 110 -0.92 25.53 15.70
C GLN A 110 -1.45 26.67 16.57
N ILE A 111 -2.63 26.50 17.16
CA ILE A 111 -3.24 27.51 18.04
C ILE A 111 -2.90 27.31 19.51
N ASP A 112 -2.09 26.30 19.82
CA ASP A 112 -1.59 25.96 21.15
C ASP A 112 -2.72 25.76 22.18
N THR A 113 -3.73 24.96 21.82
CA THR A 113 -4.88 24.69 22.71
C THR A 113 -4.62 23.65 23.78
N LYS A 114 -5.13 23.95 24.97
CA LYS A 114 -4.93 23.14 26.18
C LYS A 114 -5.75 21.84 26.20
N PHE A 115 -6.96 21.85 25.64
CA PHE A 115 -7.89 20.74 25.80
C PHE A 115 -8.42 20.25 24.47
N MET A 116 -8.41 18.93 24.27
CA MET A 116 -9.08 18.28 23.15
C MET A 116 -10.00 17.16 23.63
N ALA A 117 -11.12 16.97 22.94
CA ALA A 117 -12.03 15.86 23.17
C ALA A 117 -12.55 15.28 21.85
N PHE A 118 -12.54 13.96 21.75
CA PHE A 118 -12.95 13.23 20.55
C PHE A 118 -13.98 12.18 20.92
N ASN A 119 -15.09 12.12 20.19
CA ASN A 119 -16.01 10.99 20.27
C ASN A 119 -15.33 9.74 19.66
N THR A 120 -15.60 8.54 20.17
CA THR A 120 -15.07 7.28 19.61
C THR A 120 -16.18 6.38 19.05
N LEU A 121 -17.42 6.87 18.99
CA LEU A 121 -18.54 6.19 18.32
C LEU A 121 -18.70 6.66 16.88
N SER A 122 -19.05 5.72 16.00
CA SER A 122 -19.52 6.01 14.65
C SER A 122 -21.04 6.23 14.64
N ASN A 123 -21.55 7.02 13.70
CA ASN A 123 -22.97 7.29 13.50
C ASN A 123 -23.80 6.00 13.37
N GLN A 124 -23.23 4.97 12.73
CA GLN A 124 -23.91 3.68 12.59
C GLN A 124 -24.14 3.04 13.96
N ARG A 125 -23.14 3.08 14.84
CA ARG A 125 -23.27 2.53 16.19
C ARG A 125 -24.10 3.37 17.12
N GLU A 126 -24.03 4.68 17.00
CA GLU A 126 -24.93 5.57 17.75
C GLU A 126 -26.40 5.22 17.49
N LYS A 127 -26.75 4.90 16.22
CA LYS A 127 -28.08 4.43 15.83
C LYS A 127 -28.41 3.05 16.38
N GLU A 128 -27.49 2.09 16.27
CA GLU A 128 -27.68 0.72 16.77
C GLU A 128 -27.83 0.68 18.30
N MET A 129 -27.13 1.58 19.01
CA MET A 129 -27.11 1.61 20.48
C MET A 129 -28.10 2.61 21.11
N ALA A 130 -28.79 3.42 20.30
CA ALA A 130 -29.66 4.50 20.75
C ALA A 130 -29.00 5.43 21.81
N TYR A 131 -27.68 5.60 21.72
CA TYR A 131 -26.87 6.38 22.64
C TYR A 131 -25.97 7.32 21.84
N ASP A 132 -26.12 8.61 22.09
CA ASP A 132 -25.33 9.67 21.48
C ASP A 132 -24.63 10.47 22.61
N PRO A 133 -23.30 10.39 22.74
CA PRO A 133 -22.53 11.12 23.77
C PRO A 133 -22.68 12.65 23.66
N THR A 134 -22.98 13.16 22.47
CA THR A 134 -23.09 14.60 22.17
C THR A 134 -24.41 15.19 22.68
N THR A 135 -25.42 14.34 22.91
CA THR A 135 -26.72 14.73 23.47
C THR A 135 -26.97 14.14 24.87
N ASN A 136 -26.30 13.04 25.23
CA ASN A 136 -26.45 12.41 26.54
C ASN A 136 -25.61 13.09 27.62
N ARG A 137 -26.30 13.81 28.51
CA ARG A 137 -25.71 14.57 29.64
C ARG A 137 -24.97 13.72 30.68
N ALA A 138 -25.15 12.40 30.70
CA ALA A 138 -24.44 11.51 31.62
C ALA A 138 -23.07 11.06 31.09
N SER A 139 -22.73 11.39 29.83
CA SER A 139 -21.46 10.99 29.20
C SER A 139 -20.24 11.66 29.84
N TYR A 140 -19.08 11.00 29.74
CA TYR A 140 -17.78 11.59 30.09
C TYR A 140 -17.43 12.78 29.20
N LEU A 141 -17.88 12.77 27.93
CA LEU A 141 -17.74 13.90 27.02
C LEU A 141 -18.41 15.17 27.59
N HIS A 142 -19.62 15.04 28.13
CA HIS A 142 -20.28 16.13 28.84
C HIS A 142 -19.56 16.55 30.12
N ALA A 143 -19.04 15.60 30.91
CA ALA A 143 -18.26 15.93 32.10
C ALA A 143 -16.99 16.73 31.77
N PHE A 144 -16.32 16.39 30.67
CA PHE A 144 -15.14 17.11 30.19
C PHE A 144 -15.48 18.50 29.69
N PHE A 145 -16.55 18.62 28.90
CA PHE A 145 -17.07 19.90 28.44
C PHE A 145 -17.50 20.81 29.59
N ASP A 146 -18.19 20.27 30.60
CA ASP A 146 -18.63 21.04 31.76
C ASP A 146 -17.45 21.66 32.52
N GLN A 147 -16.30 20.97 32.54
CA GLN A 147 -15.09 21.42 33.21
C GLN A 147 -14.28 22.42 32.38
N PHE A 148 -14.14 22.19 31.07
CA PHE A 148 -13.16 22.90 30.24
C PHE A 148 -13.73 23.66 29.04
N GLY A 149 -14.97 23.39 28.63
CA GLY A 149 -15.55 23.91 27.39
C GLY A 149 -16.47 25.11 27.52
N GLN A 150 -17.01 25.39 28.72
CA GLN A 150 -18.04 26.42 28.89
C GLN A 150 -17.58 27.79 28.37
N ASN A 151 -18.30 28.31 27.36
CA ASN A 151 -18.02 29.57 26.67
C ASN A 151 -16.65 29.67 25.96
N LYS A 152 -15.97 28.54 25.73
CA LYS A 152 -14.66 28.47 25.07
C LYS A 152 -14.47 27.14 24.32
N THR A 153 -15.43 26.82 23.43
CA THR A 153 -15.42 25.56 22.68
C THR A 153 -15.41 25.79 21.18
N LEU A 154 -14.55 25.03 20.51
CA LEU A 154 -14.43 24.95 19.05
C LEU A 154 -14.83 23.55 18.61
N SER A 155 -15.97 23.41 17.95
CA SER A 155 -16.40 22.15 17.36
C SER A 155 -15.91 22.07 15.91
N PHE A 156 -15.28 20.96 15.54
CA PHE A 156 -14.77 20.70 14.19
C PHE A 156 -15.65 19.67 13.49
N ASN A 157 -16.34 20.10 12.44
CA ASN A 157 -17.21 19.25 11.62
C ASN A 157 -16.77 19.31 10.15
N SER A 158 -17.02 18.25 9.41
CA SER A 158 -16.83 18.24 7.96
C SER A 158 -18.01 18.91 7.23
N LEU A 159 -17.74 19.69 6.19
CA LEU A 159 -18.76 20.15 5.25
C LEU A 159 -19.08 19.04 4.23
N ASN A 160 -19.65 17.94 4.72
CA ASN A 160 -20.13 16.84 3.89
C ASN A 160 -21.52 17.13 3.30
N GLN A 161 -22.04 16.24 2.45
CA GLN A 161 -23.34 16.44 1.80
C GLN A 161 -24.51 16.56 2.80
N ARG A 162 -24.45 15.86 3.94
CA ARG A 162 -25.46 15.96 5.00
C ARG A 162 -25.44 17.35 5.64
N ASN A 163 -24.27 17.80 6.08
CA ASN A 163 -24.10 19.10 6.73
C ASN A 163 -24.37 20.25 5.76
N ALA A 164 -23.95 20.15 4.50
CA ALA A 164 -24.25 21.12 3.44
C ALA A 164 -25.77 21.28 3.22
N ARG A 165 -26.54 20.18 3.19
CA ARG A 165 -28.01 20.23 3.09
C ARG A 165 -28.67 20.85 4.32
N THR A 166 -28.12 20.62 5.52
CA THR A 166 -28.66 21.21 6.76
C THR A 166 -28.36 22.70 6.83
N ILE A 167 -27.11 23.09 6.56
CA ILE A 167 -26.68 24.50 6.47
C ILE A 167 -27.50 25.23 5.41
N GLY A 168 -27.64 24.66 4.21
CA GLY A 168 -28.39 25.30 3.13
C GLY A 168 -29.86 25.52 3.44
N ARG A 169 -30.48 24.64 4.25
CA ARG A 169 -31.83 24.86 4.79
C ARG A 169 -31.89 25.99 5.80
N VAL A 170 -30.94 26.04 6.74
CA VAL A 170 -30.87 27.08 7.77
C VAL A 170 -30.59 28.46 7.18
N LEU A 171 -29.68 28.54 6.20
CA LEU A 171 -29.28 29.77 5.54
C LEU A 171 -30.16 30.12 4.33
N GLN A 172 -31.13 29.26 3.98
CA GLN A 172 -32.01 29.42 2.82
C GLN A 172 -31.26 29.67 1.49
N LYS A 173 -30.13 28.99 1.30
CA LYS A 173 -29.29 29.11 0.10
C LYS A 173 -28.62 27.78 -0.26
N PRO A 174 -28.29 27.53 -1.54
CA PRO A 174 -27.57 26.33 -1.93
C PRO A 174 -26.17 26.33 -1.30
N VAL A 175 -25.80 25.21 -0.67
CA VAL A 175 -24.47 24.98 -0.11
C VAL A 175 -23.93 23.68 -0.68
N THR A 176 -22.71 23.74 -1.20
CA THR A 176 -22.01 22.61 -1.80
C THR A 176 -20.86 22.16 -0.90
N PRO A 177 -20.64 20.85 -0.71
CA PRO A 177 -19.50 20.31 0.05
C PRO A 177 -18.12 20.81 -0.40
N SER A 178 -17.97 21.07 -1.71
CA SER A 178 -16.74 21.59 -2.31
C SER A 178 -16.60 23.12 -2.25
N GLY A 179 -17.59 23.82 -1.67
CA GLY A 179 -17.60 25.27 -1.56
C GLY A 179 -16.76 25.79 -0.39
N MET A 180 -16.89 27.08 -0.09
CA MET A 180 -16.28 27.70 1.09
C MET A 180 -16.85 27.09 2.37
N GLY A 181 -16.00 26.87 3.38
CA GLY A 181 -16.43 26.41 4.70
C GLY A 181 -17.25 27.46 5.45
N PHE A 182 -17.95 27.02 6.49
CA PHE A 182 -18.77 27.88 7.34
C PHE A 182 -18.24 27.88 8.76
N VAL A 183 -18.37 29.01 9.45
CA VAL A 183 -18.17 29.09 10.89
C VAL A 183 -19.41 29.69 11.55
N PHE A 184 -20.03 28.94 12.45
CA PHE A 184 -21.17 29.40 13.23
C PHE A 184 -20.69 29.85 14.61
N ILE A 185 -20.99 31.09 14.98
CA ILE A 185 -20.54 31.71 16.22
C ILE A 185 -21.75 32.00 17.10
N LYS A 186 -21.83 31.32 18.25
CA LYS A 186 -22.89 31.58 19.22
C LYS A 186 -22.63 32.91 19.95
N LYS A 187 -23.33 33.97 19.52
CA LYS A 187 -23.32 35.35 20.03
C LYS A 187 -21.96 36.07 19.95
N GLN A 188 -20.92 35.52 20.57
CA GLN A 188 -19.58 36.10 20.65
C GLN A 188 -18.52 35.00 20.56
N LEU A 189 -17.34 35.34 20.04
CA LEU A 189 -16.17 34.46 20.07
C LEU A 189 -15.63 34.29 21.50
N PRO A 190 -14.93 33.18 21.80
CA PRO A 190 -14.19 33.03 23.04
C PRO A 190 -13.21 34.19 23.28
N ASN A 191 -12.98 34.55 24.53
CA ASN A 191 -11.98 35.57 24.86
C ASN A 191 -10.58 35.12 24.40
N ARG A 192 -9.82 36.03 23.79
CA ARG A 192 -8.47 35.78 23.22
C ARG A 192 -8.45 34.78 22.05
N PHE A 193 -9.57 34.61 21.36
CA PHE A 193 -9.64 33.72 20.20
C PHE A 193 -8.91 34.31 18.97
N PRO A 194 -7.90 33.62 18.41
CA PRO A 194 -7.05 34.17 17.35
C PRO A 194 -7.68 33.98 15.96
N LEU A 195 -8.65 34.83 15.62
CA LEU A 195 -9.30 34.87 14.29
C LEU A 195 -8.30 34.88 13.13
N ASP A 196 -7.25 35.69 13.25
CA ASP A 196 -6.22 35.84 12.22
C ASP A 196 -5.47 34.52 11.98
N LEU A 197 -5.25 33.74 13.06
CA LEU A 197 -4.58 32.46 12.99
C LEU A 197 -5.47 31.41 12.31
N ILE A 198 -6.77 31.43 12.57
CA ILE A 198 -7.75 30.55 11.90
C ILE A 198 -7.80 30.80 10.41
N GLN A 199 -7.91 32.06 9.99
CA GLN A 199 -7.92 32.39 8.57
C GLN A 199 -6.60 31.99 7.89
N LYS A 200 -5.47 32.15 8.59
CA LYS A 200 -4.17 31.69 8.10
C LYS A 200 -4.07 30.17 8.02
N THR A 201 -4.65 29.44 8.97
CA THR A 201 -4.49 27.99 9.12
C THR A 201 -5.49 27.19 8.29
N LEU A 202 -6.77 27.57 8.34
CA LEU A 202 -7.87 26.84 7.74
C LEU A 202 -8.41 27.52 6.46
N GLY A 203 -7.91 28.72 6.13
CA GLY A 203 -8.36 29.49 4.97
C GLY A 203 -9.60 30.33 5.23
N PRO A 204 -10.22 30.93 4.19
CA PRO A 204 -11.38 31.79 4.34
C PRO A 204 -12.64 30.99 4.69
N PHE A 205 -13.48 31.52 5.58
CA PHE A 205 -14.78 30.96 5.96
C PHE A 205 -15.90 31.98 5.78
N GLU A 206 -17.11 31.47 5.56
CA GLU A 206 -18.31 32.26 5.75
C GLU A 206 -18.72 32.27 7.23
N GLY A 207 -18.65 33.45 7.86
CA GLY A 207 -19.04 33.64 9.25
C GLY A 207 -20.54 33.86 9.41
N VAL A 208 -21.17 33.11 10.31
CA VAL A 208 -22.59 33.23 10.66
C VAL A 208 -22.73 33.38 12.17
N PHE A 209 -23.25 34.51 12.63
CA PHE A 209 -23.57 34.72 14.05
C PHE A 209 -24.93 34.12 14.38
N ALA A 210 -24.95 32.80 14.54
CA ALA A 210 -26.14 32.03 14.89
C ALA A 210 -25.76 30.76 15.64
N ARG A 211 -26.77 30.04 16.12
CA ARG A 211 -26.61 28.67 16.60
C ARG A 211 -26.15 27.78 15.43
N GLY A 212 -25.22 26.85 15.70
CA GLY A 212 -24.84 25.83 14.74
C GLY A 212 -26.04 24.98 14.31
N PRO A 213 -26.07 24.50 13.05
CA PRO A 213 -27.21 23.77 12.50
C PRO A 213 -27.35 22.34 13.02
N SER A 214 -26.28 21.76 13.58
CA SER A 214 -26.31 20.41 14.15
C SER A 214 -26.81 20.44 15.62
N PRO A 215 -27.68 19.50 16.03
CA PRO A 215 -28.06 19.36 17.44
C PRO A 215 -26.83 18.96 18.26
N ASN A 216 -26.47 19.80 19.22
CA ASN A 216 -25.33 19.61 20.12
C ASN A 216 -25.70 20.18 21.49
N ALA A 217 -25.74 19.34 22.53
CA ALA A 217 -26.13 19.78 23.87
C ALA A 217 -25.10 20.74 24.50
N PHE A 218 -23.86 20.77 23.99
CA PHE A 218 -22.84 21.75 24.39
C PHE A 218 -23.21 23.17 23.99
N GLN A 219 -23.80 23.34 22.80
CA GLN A 219 -24.28 24.64 22.36
C GLN A 219 -25.37 25.16 23.30
N ASP A 220 -26.30 24.32 23.76
CA ASP A 220 -27.40 24.73 24.64
C ASP A 220 -26.92 25.22 26.01
N ARG A 221 -25.75 24.76 26.47
CA ARG A 221 -25.17 25.11 27.77
C ARG A 221 -24.23 26.31 27.75
N CYS A 222 -23.74 26.72 26.58
CA CYS A 222 -22.94 27.92 26.44
C CYS A 222 -23.85 29.14 26.31
N ASP A 223 -23.58 30.22 27.04
CA ASP A 223 -24.30 31.48 26.80
C ASP A 223 -23.75 32.21 25.56
N PHE A 224 -22.46 32.05 25.31
CA PHE A 224 -21.67 32.59 24.18
C PHE A 224 -20.43 31.70 23.94
N GLY A 225 -19.54 32.03 23.00
CA GLY A 225 -18.20 31.41 22.92
C GLY A 225 -18.18 29.95 22.46
N HIS A 226 -19.27 29.47 21.85
CA HIS A 226 -19.30 28.21 21.13
C HIS A 226 -19.16 28.50 19.63
N VAL A 227 -18.17 27.87 18.99
CA VAL A 227 -17.85 28.07 17.59
C VAL A 227 -17.91 26.72 16.87
N ASP A 228 -18.80 26.56 15.90
CA ASP A 228 -18.87 25.36 15.05
C ASP A 228 -18.21 25.64 13.70
N PHE A 229 -17.09 24.99 13.44
CA PHE A 229 -16.45 24.94 12.13
C PHE A 229 -17.06 23.83 11.28
N TYR A 230 -17.42 24.18 10.05
CA TYR A 230 -17.77 23.25 8.98
C TYR A 230 -16.76 23.38 7.86
N ILE A 231 -15.78 22.49 7.87
CA ILE A 231 -14.58 22.58 7.05
C ILE A 231 -14.80 21.84 5.74
N SER A 232 -14.65 22.56 4.64
CA SER A 232 -14.73 22.00 3.29
C SER A 232 -13.54 21.10 2.95
N ARG A 233 -13.72 20.28 1.91
CA ARG A 233 -12.66 19.39 1.43
C ARG A 233 -11.39 20.14 1.04
N SER A 234 -11.53 21.27 0.34
CA SER A 234 -10.41 22.11 -0.11
C SER A 234 -9.69 22.77 1.07
N GLN A 235 -10.40 23.14 2.14
CA GLN A 235 -9.78 23.68 3.35
C GLN A 235 -9.03 22.61 4.17
N LEU A 236 -9.56 21.39 4.24
CA LEU A 236 -8.82 20.25 4.83
C LEU A 236 -7.54 20.00 4.03
N GLN A 237 -7.63 19.94 2.69
CA GLN A 237 -6.46 19.83 1.81
C GLN A 237 -5.45 20.95 2.04
N PHE A 238 -5.90 22.20 2.16
CA PHE A 238 -5.05 23.35 2.45
C PHE A 238 -4.34 23.24 3.81
N LEU A 239 -5.06 22.80 4.85
CA LEU A 239 -4.47 22.54 6.15
C LEU A 239 -3.37 21.48 6.06
N PHE A 240 -3.57 20.45 5.22
CA PHE A 240 -2.59 19.41 4.99
C PHE A 240 -1.49 19.79 3.99
N SER A 241 -1.69 20.79 3.12
CA SER A 241 -0.73 21.23 2.10
C SER A 241 0.46 22.00 2.65
N ARG A 242 0.29 22.67 3.80
CA ARG A 242 1.39 23.38 4.45
C ARG A 242 2.26 22.41 5.25
N PRO A 243 3.58 22.38 5.03
CA PRO A 243 4.49 21.70 5.95
C PRO A 243 4.40 22.37 7.33
N GLN A 244 4.42 21.59 8.40
CA GLN A 244 4.58 22.18 9.74
C GLN A 244 6.01 22.71 9.80
N GLN A 245 6.22 23.95 10.24
CA GLN A 245 7.55 24.56 10.25
C GLN A 245 8.55 23.78 11.14
N ALA A 246 8.05 22.94 12.05
CA ALA A 246 8.82 22.00 12.86
C ALA A 246 9.10 20.65 12.16
N ASP A 247 8.32 20.27 11.14
CA ASP A 247 8.50 19.01 10.39
C ASP A 247 9.47 19.16 9.21
N LEU A 248 9.75 20.37 8.72
CA LEU A 248 10.71 20.54 7.61
C LEU A 248 12.17 20.28 8.01
N SER A 249 12.50 20.47 9.29
CA SER A 249 13.83 20.14 9.83
C SER A 249 13.99 18.66 10.21
N ALA A 250 12.90 17.89 10.19
CA ALA A 250 12.87 16.47 10.58
C ALA A 250 12.05 15.60 9.61
N ALA A 251 11.80 16.10 8.39
CA ALA A 251 11.17 15.30 7.34
C ALA A 251 12.16 14.17 7.05
N GLU A 252 11.87 12.97 7.54
CA GLU A 252 12.62 11.78 7.18
C GLU A 252 12.65 11.74 5.65
N GLU A 253 13.86 11.90 5.12
CA GLU A 253 14.12 11.85 3.69
C GLU A 253 13.56 10.51 3.18
N ILE A 254 12.83 10.56 2.06
CA ILE A 254 12.24 9.35 1.48
C ILE A 254 13.33 8.31 1.34
N ARG A 255 13.10 7.16 1.98
CA ARG A 255 14.05 6.06 1.98
C ARG A 255 14.35 5.64 0.55
N GLU A 256 15.63 5.58 0.24
CA GLU A 256 16.12 4.99 -1.00
C GLU A 256 16.53 3.53 -0.76
N GLN A 257 16.24 2.68 -1.74
CA GLN A 257 16.54 1.26 -1.71
C GLN A 257 16.93 0.79 -3.12
N THR A 258 17.76 -0.23 -3.24
CA THR A 258 18.07 -0.81 -4.56
C THR A 258 16.97 -1.75 -5.03
N TRP A 259 16.87 -1.96 -6.35
CA TRP A 259 15.94 -2.93 -6.93
C TRP A 259 16.14 -4.34 -6.37
N ASP A 260 17.39 -4.79 -6.22
CA ASP A 260 17.70 -6.12 -5.70
C ASP A 260 17.35 -6.26 -4.22
N ASP A 261 17.60 -5.24 -3.41
CA ASP A 261 17.17 -5.23 -2.00
C ASP A 261 15.65 -5.35 -1.88
N LEU A 262 14.90 -4.61 -2.71
CA LEU A 262 13.44 -4.71 -2.72
C LEU A 262 12.98 -6.09 -3.17
N ARG A 263 13.56 -6.66 -4.24
CA ARG A 263 13.21 -8.01 -4.69
C ARG A 263 13.48 -9.05 -3.63
N ASN A 264 14.60 -8.92 -2.90
CA ASN A 264 14.94 -9.80 -1.79
C ASN A 264 13.94 -9.66 -0.64
N GLU A 265 13.58 -8.43 -0.26
CA GLU A 265 12.57 -8.14 0.76
C GLU A 265 11.23 -8.77 0.41
N LEU A 266 10.73 -8.56 -0.82
CA LEU A 266 9.45 -9.07 -1.29
C LEU A 266 9.45 -10.60 -1.51
N SER A 267 10.62 -11.21 -1.71
CA SER A 267 10.75 -12.66 -1.91
C SER A 267 10.92 -13.44 -0.60
N GLN A 268 11.30 -12.78 0.49
CA GLN A 268 11.44 -13.40 1.81
C GLN A 268 10.05 -13.64 2.43
N LYS A 269 9.67 -14.91 2.59
CA LYS A 269 8.50 -15.26 3.39
C LYS A 269 8.73 -14.83 4.83
N ARG A 270 7.99 -13.83 5.34
CA ARG A 270 8.08 -13.46 6.76
C ARG A 270 7.60 -14.65 7.60
N THR A 271 8.42 -15.02 8.58
CA THR A 271 8.21 -16.16 9.47
C THR A 271 7.34 -15.84 10.69
N GLU A 272 7.04 -14.55 10.93
CA GLU A 272 6.22 -14.11 12.06
C GLU A 272 4.70 -14.28 11.84
N PRO A 273 3.91 -14.53 12.89
CA PRO A 273 2.45 -14.60 12.80
C PRO A 273 1.87 -13.23 12.44
N TYR A 274 1.29 -13.15 11.24
CA TYR A 274 0.71 -11.92 10.71
C TYR A 274 -0.52 -11.42 11.49
N PRO A 275 -0.72 -10.09 11.56
CA PRO A 275 -1.96 -9.51 12.08
C PRO A 275 -3.17 -9.85 11.19
N ASP A 276 -4.37 -9.70 11.75
CA ASP A 276 -5.63 -9.90 11.01
C ASP A 276 -5.78 -8.84 9.90
N TYR A 277 -6.36 -9.22 8.76
CA TYR A 277 -6.62 -8.30 7.65
C TYR A 277 -7.54 -7.16 8.07
N VAL A 278 -7.21 -5.92 7.69
CA VAL A 278 -8.03 -4.74 7.97
C VAL A 278 -8.48 -4.12 6.65
N ALA A 279 -9.75 -4.32 6.27
CA ALA A 279 -10.29 -3.76 5.05
C ALA A 279 -10.21 -2.22 5.03
N PRO A 280 -9.80 -1.58 3.92
CA PRO A 280 -9.83 -0.13 3.80
C PRO A 280 -11.28 0.37 3.77
N SER A 281 -11.53 1.51 4.41
CA SER A 281 -12.82 2.21 4.27
C SER A 281 -12.88 2.96 2.93
N LEU A 282 -14.09 3.20 2.42
CA LEU A 282 -14.29 4.02 1.22
C LEU A 282 -13.62 5.41 1.37
N THR A 283 -13.69 5.98 2.56
CA THR A 283 -13.07 7.26 2.90
C THR A 283 -11.54 7.22 2.76
N GLN A 284 -10.91 6.13 3.18
CA GLN A 284 -9.46 5.92 3.00
C GLN A 284 -9.08 5.75 1.53
N LEU A 285 -9.88 5.00 0.75
CA LEU A 285 -9.62 4.84 -0.68
C LEU A 285 -9.82 6.14 -1.47
N LEU A 286 -10.82 6.95 -1.12
CA LEU A 286 -11.02 8.28 -1.71
C LEU A 286 -9.93 9.28 -1.30
N TYR A 287 -9.36 9.14 -0.11
CA TYR A 287 -8.18 9.90 0.30
C TYR A 287 -6.97 9.49 -0.55
N LEU A 288 -6.70 8.19 -0.60
CA LEU A 288 -5.60 7.62 -1.36
C LEU A 288 -5.64 8.08 -2.82
N GLU A 289 -6.80 8.00 -3.46
CA GLU A 289 -6.99 8.45 -4.83
C GLU A 289 -6.56 9.91 -5.03
N GLN A 290 -7.02 10.81 -4.17
CA GLN A 290 -6.91 12.26 -4.41
C GLN A 290 -5.59 12.84 -3.91
N GLU A 291 -5.09 12.35 -2.78
CA GLU A 291 -3.93 12.93 -2.08
C GLU A 291 -2.63 12.19 -2.37
N VAL A 292 -2.70 10.96 -2.91
CA VAL A 292 -1.51 10.12 -3.16
C VAL A 292 -1.44 9.69 -4.62
N LEU A 293 -2.43 8.94 -5.12
CA LEU A 293 -2.36 8.32 -6.45
C LEU A 293 -2.40 9.36 -7.56
N LYS A 294 -3.38 10.27 -7.57
CA LYS A 294 -3.45 11.30 -8.63
C LYS A 294 -2.17 12.13 -8.73
N PRO A 295 -1.59 12.66 -7.63
CA PRO A 295 -0.30 13.32 -7.68
C PRO A 295 0.82 12.45 -8.26
N ILE A 296 0.92 11.18 -7.88
CA ILE A 296 1.93 10.26 -8.44
C ILE A 296 1.70 10.09 -9.96
N LEU A 297 0.46 9.81 -10.37
CA LEU A 297 0.12 9.52 -11.76
C LEU A 297 0.34 10.71 -12.69
N GLN A 298 0.00 11.93 -12.26
CA GLN A 298 0.25 13.15 -13.04
C GLN A 298 1.74 13.33 -13.36
N ARG A 299 2.63 12.84 -12.49
CA ARG A 299 4.06 12.99 -12.67
C ARG A 299 4.74 11.83 -13.39
N LEU A 300 4.06 10.68 -13.53
CA LEU A 300 4.55 9.62 -14.40
C LEU A 300 4.67 10.08 -15.84
N GLU A 301 3.85 11.05 -16.25
CA GLU A 301 3.93 11.67 -17.57
C GLU A 301 5.13 12.63 -17.69
N ASP A 302 5.44 13.36 -16.62
CA ASP A 302 6.53 14.35 -16.56
C ASP A 302 7.92 13.71 -16.40
N GLN A 303 7.99 12.43 -16.02
CA GLN A 303 9.22 11.65 -15.76
C GLN A 303 10.16 12.25 -14.70
N GLU A 304 9.71 13.23 -13.93
CA GLU A 304 10.49 13.88 -12.89
C GLU A 304 9.57 14.27 -11.73
N ILE A 305 10.01 13.99 -10.49
CA ILE A 305 9.32 14.48 -9.29
C ILE A 305 10.34 15.15 -8.37
N GLN A 306 10.10 16.42 -8.07
CA GLN A 306 10.96 17.18 -7.17
C GLN A 306 10.89 16.65 -5.74
N GLY A 307 12.01 16.71 -5.01
CA GLY A 307 12.12 16.16 -3.65
C GLY A 307 11.07 16.70 -2.66
N ASN A 308 10.74 17.99 -2.74
CA ASN A 308 9.73 18.60 -1.86
C ASN A 308 8.31 18.08 -2.13
N GLU A 309 7.96 17.81 -3.38
CA GLU A 309 6.66 17.26 -3.76
C GLU A 309 6.54 15.79 -3.39
N LEU A 310 7.61 15.02 -3.59
CA LEU A 310 7.68 13.62 -3.16
C LEU A 310 7.49 13.50 -1.64
N ASN A 311 8.19 14.32 -0.85
CA ASN A 311 8.03 14.35 0.60
C ASN A 311 6.58 14.70 1.00
N TYR A 312 5.94 15.60 0.25
CA TYR A 312 4.54 15.93 0.47
C TYR A 312 3.61 14.73 0.26
N ILE A 313 3.79 13.98 -0.83
CA ILE A 313 3.02 12.76 -1.12
C ILE A 313 3.31 11.68 -0.08
N ALA A 314 4.57 11.51 0.33
CA ALA A 314 4.96 10.56 1.35
C ALA A 314 4.27 10.84 2.71
N GLU A 315 4.21 12.10 3.13
CA GLU A 315 3.48 12.48 4.36
C GLU A 315 1.98 12.20 4.26
N LYS A 316 1.37 12.34 3.07
CA LYS A 316 -0.03 11.94 2.85
C LYS A 316 -0.20 10.42 2.94
N ALA A 317 0.69 9.66 2.30
CA ALA A 317 0.67 8.20 2.36
C ALA A 317 0.79 7.69 3.82
N LYS A 318 1.64 8.32 4.64
CA LYS A 318 1.83 7.97 6.07
C LYS A 318 0.55 8.08 6.90
N VAL A 319 -0.37 8.99 6.57
CA VAL A 319 -1.69 9.09 7.24
C VAL A 319 -2.46 7.77 7.11
N LEU A 320 -2.33 7.08 5.98
CA LEU A 320 -2.93 5.77 5.74
C LEU A 320 -2.08 4.61 6.26
N GLY A 321 -0.93 4.86 6.89
CA GLY A 321 0.04 3.82 7.24
C GLY A 321 0.73 3.20 6.02
N LEU A 322 0.77 3.94 4.91
CA LEU A 322 1.55 3.59 3.73
C LEU A 322 2.88 4.35 3.76
N GLU A 323 3.88 3.76 3.13
CA GLU A 323 5.18 4.37 2.91
C GLU A 323 5.43 4.54 1.42
N LEU A 324 6.17 5.61 1.10
CA LEU A 324 6.69 5.86 -0.23
C LEU A 324 8.21 5.69 -0.16
N ARG A 325 8.78 4.87 -1.05
CA ARG A 325 10.24 4.65 -1.15
C ARG A 325 10.70 4.90 -2.60
N LYS A 326 11.93 5.35 -2.75
CA LYS A 326 12.61 5.45 -4.06
C LYS A 326 13.40 4.18 -4.31
N ILE A 327 13.19 3.57 -5.46
CA ILE A 327 13.88 2.35 -5.86
C ILE A 327 14.85 2.66 -6.98
N LYS A 328 16.13 2.46 -6.72
CA LYS A 328 17.21 2.68 -7.69
C LYS A 328 17.61 1.36 -8.33
N HIS A 329 17.67 1.37 -9.66
CA HIS A 329 18.26 0.29 -10.44
C HIS A 329 19.72 0.62 -10.75
N GLU A 330 20.54 -0.40 -11.02
CA GLU A 330 21.98 -0.22 -11.33
C GLU A 330 22.23 0.70 -12.53
N GLU A 331 21.31 0.72 -13.49
CA GLU A 331 21.36 1.54 -14.71
C GLU A 331 20.96 3.02 -14.48
N GLY A 332 20.77 3.44 -13.23
CA GLY A 332 20.28 4.78 -12.89
C GLY A 332 18.78 4.97 -13.12
N ARG A 333 18.03 3.91 -13.45
CA ARG A 333 16.56 3.94 -13.50
C ARG A 333 15.99 4.12 -12.10
N LEU A 334 14.92 4.90 -12.00
CA LEU A 334 14.25 5.21 -10.74
C LEU A 334 12.79 4.77 -10.79
N ASP A 335 12.33 4.07 -9.75
CA ASP A 335 10.93 3.73 -9.54
C ASP A 335 10.45 4.24 -8.18
N LEU A 336 9.14 4.42 -8.04
CA LEU A 336 8.51 4.64 -6.74
C LEU A 336 7.81 3.39 -6.26
N TYR A 337 8.11 3.00 -5.03
CA TYR A 337 7.37 2.00 -4.30
C TYR A 337 6.37 2.68 -3.37
N LEU A 338 5.11 2.27 -3.44
CA LEU A 338 4.05 2.61 -2.49
C LEU A 338 3.56 1.32 -1.85
N GLY A 339 3.80 1.14 -0.56
CA GLY A 339 3.41 -0.06 0.17
C GLY A 339 3.08 0.23 1.62
N GLU A 340 2.82 -0.80 2.41
CA GLU A 340 2.48 -0.65 3.84
C GLU A 340 3.74 -0.46 4.68
N ASP A 341 3.67 0.45 5.67
CA ASP A 341 4.70 0.57 6.70
C ASP A 341 4.83 -0.76 7.46
N GLU A 342 6.04 -1.28 7.60
CA GLU A 342 6.33 -2.54 8.29
C GLU A 342 5.77 -2.61 9.72
N ARG A 343 5.59 -1.45 10.37
CA ARG A 343 5.02 -1.33 11.72
C ARG A 343 3.49 -1.42 11.74
N ARG A 344 2.83 -1.29 10.58
CA ARG A 344 1.38 -1.11 10.44
C ARG A 344 0.80 -1.92 9.27
N LEU A 345 1.17 -3.20 9.19
CA LEU A 345 0.65 -4.12 8.17
C LEU A 345 -0.87 -4.32 8.31
N LYS A 346 -1.62 -4.10 7.24
CA LYS A 346 -3.07 -4.34 7.10
C LYS A 346 -3.39 -5.35 6.01
N GLY A 347 -2.42 -5.72 5.17
CA GLY A 347 -2.57 -6.67 4.07
C GLY A 347 -3.15 -6.03 2.81
N TRP A 348 -2.80 -4.79 2.52
CA TRP A 348 -3.27 -4.05 1.35
C TRP A 348 -2.41 -4.31 0.10
N GLY A 349 -1.16 -4.76 0.29
CA GLY A 349 -0.19 -4.95 -0.77
C GLY A 349 0.55 -3.68 -1.16
N PHE A 350 1.06 -3.65 -2.39
CA PHE A 350 1.94 -2.59 -2.85
C PHE A 350 1.77 -2.28 -4.33
N ALA A 351 2.34 -1.15 -4.73
CA ALA A 351 2.46 -0.72 -6.11
C ALA A 351 3.86 -0.19 -6.40
N LEU A 352 4.37 -0.50 -7.59
CA LEU A 352 5.58 0.07 -8.17
C LEU A 352 5.20 0.92 -9.37
N PHE A 353 5.76 2.12 -9.44
CA PHE A 353 5.53 3.07 -10.52
C PHE A 353 6.86 3.45 -11.16
N ALA A 354 6.98 3.24 -12.47
CA ALA A 354 8.18 3.55 -13.22
C ALA A 354 8.33 5.07 -13.43
N LEU A 355 9.36 5.70 -12.85
CA LEU A 355 9.70 7.10 -13.11
C LEU A 355 10.69 7.20 -14.28
N ARG A 356 10.30 6.60 -15.40
CA ARG A 356 11.12 6.45 -16.60
C ARG A 356 10.24 6.22 -17.82
N GLN A 357 10.86 6.31 -19.00
CA GLN A 357 10.24 5.74 -20.19
C GLN A 357 9.97 4.24 -19.99
N SER A 358 8.71 3.86 -20.15
CA SER A 358 8.19 2.53 -19.88
C SER A 358 7.18 2.14 -20.96
N GLU A 359 7.01 0.83 -21.13
CA GLU A 359 5.95 0.30 -21.99
C GLU A 359 4.58 0.52 -21.31
N PRO A 360 3.50 0.75 -22.08
CA PRO A 360 2.14 0.94 -21.55
C PRO A 360 1.54 -0.40 -21.08
N LEU A 361 2.26 -1.05 -20.17
CA LEU A 361 2.00 -2.35 -19.57
C LEU A 361 1.83 -2.18 -18.07
N ILE A 362 0.70 -2.67 -17.57
CA ILE A 362 0.36 -2.71 -16.15
C ILE A 362 0.30 -4.18 -15.75
N LEU A 363 1.14 -4.59 -14.80
CA LEU A 363 1.15 -5.95 -14.28
C LEU A 363 0.32 -6.01 -12.99
N GLU A 364 -0.56 -7.00 -12.88
CA GLU A 364 -1.38 -7.20 -11.68
C GLU A 364 -1.20 -8.60 -11.10
N VAL A 365 -0.90 -8.67 -9.80
CA VAL A 365 -0.77 -9.91 -9.04
C VAL A 365 -1.80 -9.89 -7.91
N PRO A 366 -3.05 -10.32 -8.15
CA PRO A 366 -4.15 -10.16 -7.20
C PRO A 366 -4.04 -11.06 -5.97
N ARG A 367 -3.25 -12.13 -6.03
CA ARG A 367 -3.16 -13.16 -4.98
C ARG A 367 -1.70 -13.61 -4.78
N SER A 368 -0.78 -12.67 -4.58
CA SER A 368 0.68 -12.92 -4.50
C SER A 368 1.07 -14.06 -3.55
N GLU A 369 0.46 -14.12 -2.37
CA GLU A 369 0.74 -15.14 -1.34
C GLU A 369 0.05 -16.50 -1.59
N ARG A 370 -1.17 -16.49 -2.16
CA ARG A 370 -1.93 -17.74 -2.41
C ARG A 370 -1.49 -18.44 -3.68
N GLU A 371 -1.15 -17.66 -4.70
CA GLU A 371 -0.74 -18.12 -6.02
C GLU A 371 0.80 -18.15 -6.10
N ILE A 372 1.37 -19.28 -5.66
CA ILE A 372 2.83 -19.47 -5.48
C ILE A 372 3.63 -18.94 -6.68
N ASN A 373 4.73 -18.22 -6.43
CA ASN A 373 5.67 -17.69 -7.42
C ASN A 373 5.08 -16.69 -8.46
N THR A 374 3.80 -16.32 -8.40
CA THR A 374 3.24 -15.31 -9.31
C THR A 374 3.87 -13.93 -9.10
N LEU A 375 4.18 -13.57 -7.85
CA LEU A 375 4.87 -12.32 -7.53
C LEU A 375 6.32 -12.29 -8.06
N ALA A 376 7.09 -13.36 -7.83
CA ALA A 376 8.48 -13.45 -8.31
C ALA A 376 8.56 -13.36 -9.85
N LEU A 377 7.62 -14.03 -10.52
CA LEU A 377 7.44 -13.92 -11.95
C LEU A 377 7.12 -12.49 -12.39
N ALA A 378 6.12 -11.86 -11.75
CA ALA A 378 5.69 -10.51 -12.10
C ALA A 378 6.78 -9.45 -11.86
N LEU A 379 7.58 -9.58 -10.80
CA LEU A 379 8.75 -8.72 -10.57
C LEU A 379 9.77 -8.84 -11.72
N THR A 380 10.01 -10.06 -12.19
CA THR A 380 10.91 -10.32 -13.32
C THR A 380 10.35 -9.75 -14.63
N TRP A 381 9.05 -9.90 -14.86
CA TRP A 381 8.36 -9.35 -16.04
C TRP A 381 8.30 -7.82 -16.00
N TYR A 382 8.09 -7.23 -14.83
CA TYR A 382 8.07 -5.77 -14.66
C TYR A 382 9.40 -5.14 -15.10
N ASP A 383 10.51 -5.72 -14.69
CA ASP A 383 11.84 -5.22 -15.04
C ASP A 383 12.19 -5.51 -16.52
N SER A 384 12.07 -6.77 -16.96
CA SER A 384 12.45 -7.18 -18.31
C SER A 384 11.61 -6.54 -19.42
N GLN A 385 10.31 -6.31 -19.18
CA GLN A 385 9.42 -5.64 -20.14
C GLN A 385 9.33 -4.13 -19.94
N ARG A 386 10.12 -3.57 -19.01
CA ARG A 386 10.08 -2.15 -18.64
C ARG A 386 8.65 -1.67 -18.42
N ALA A 387 7.85 -2.48 -17.72
CA ALA A 387 6.44 -2.18 -17.46
C ALA A 387 6.30 -0.84 -16.71
N GLN A 388 5.21 -0.13 -16.96
CA GLN A 388 4.95 1.15 -16.33
C GLN A 388 4.61 0.98 -14.85
N ILE A 389 3.80 -0.03 -14.53
CA ILE A 389 3.27 -0.25 -13.18
C ILE A 389 3.22 -1.74 -12.87
N LEU A 390 3.58 -2.10 -11.63
CA LEU A 390 3.31 -3.41 -11.05
C LEU A 390 2.46 -3.23 -9.79
N LEU A 391 1.31 -3.88 -9.75
CA LEU A 391 0.40 -3.92 -8.61
C LEU A 391 0.39 -5.34 -8.05
N ALA A 392 0.60 -5.47 -6.74
CA ALA A 392 0.41 -6.74 -6.06
C ALA A 392 -0.50 -6.52 -4.87
N ASN A 393 -1.55 -7.33 -4.79
CA ASN A 393 -2.34 -7.41 -3.58
C ASN A 393 -1.72 -8.48 -2.69
N ASP A 394 -1.39 -8.08 -1.48
CA ASP A 394 -0.67 -8.91 -0.54
C ASP A 394 -1.58 -9.28 0.62
N PRO A 395 -2.33 -10.39 0.53
CA PRO A 395 -3.01 -10.90 1.70
C PRO A 395 -1.96 -11.57 2.59
N PHE A 396 -1.15 -10.75 3.25
CA PHE A 396 -0.25 -11.18 4.33
C PHE A 396 -1.03 -11.83 5.49
N SER A 397 -2.36 -11.66 5.58
CA SER A 397 -3.15 -12.29 6.63
C SER A 397 -3.78 -13.62 6.18
N ARG A 398 -3.32 -14.74 6.78
CA ARG A 398 -4.01 -16.03 6.71
C ARG A 398 -5.39 -16.02 7.41
N LYS A 399 -5.71 -14.95 8.14
CA LYS A 399 -6.95 -14.77 8.91
C LYS A 399 -7.85 -13.73 8.25
N ASP A 400 -8.45 -14.14 7.14
CA ASP A 400 -9.54 -13.41 6.48
C ASP A 400 -10.75 -14.35 6.31
N PRO A 401 -11.51 -14.61 7.39
CA PRO A 401 -12.61 -15.55 7.35
C PRO A 401 -13.76 -15.11 6.44
N GLN A 402 -13.80 -13.83 6.06
CA GLN A 402 -14.85 -13.25 5.22
C GLN A 402 -14.44 -13.07 3.74
N GLY A 403 -13.17 -13.33 3.39
CA GLY A 403 -12.67 -13.17 2.02
C GLY A 403 -12.47 -11.71 1.57
N LEU A 404 -12.49 -10.76 2.51
CA LEU A 404 -12.40 -9.32 2.25
C LEU A 404 -11.00 -8.87 1.78
N SER A 405 -10.00 -9.73 1.83
CA SER A 405 -8.64 -9.48 1.32
C SER A 405 -8.48 -9.82 -0.17
N ASP A 406 -9.43 -10.55 -0.76
CA ASP A 406 -9.32 -11.03 -2.13
C ASP A 406 -9.94 -10.02 -3.12
N PRO A 407 -9.13 -9.32 -3.93
CA PRO A 407 -9.59 -8.24 -4.81
C PRO A 407 -10.38 -8.77 -6.01
N LEU A 408 -10.40 -10.09 -6.21
CA LEU A 408 -11.14 -10.76 -7.29
C LEU A 408 -12.55 -11.17 -6.87
N GLN A 409 -12.88 -11.09 -5.57
CA GLN A 409 -14.24 -11.37 -5.14
C GLN A 409 -15.17 -10.24 -5.60
N ARG A 410 -16.25 -10.62 -6.30
CA ARG A 410 -17.21 -9.65 -6.88
C ARG A 410 -17.82 -8.67 -5.87
N GLY A 411 -18.03 -9.14 -4.64
CA GLY A 411 -18.53 -8.31 -3.53
C GLY A 411 -17.47 -7.41 -2.89
N ASN A 412 -16.18 -7.70 -3.11
CA ASN A 412 -15.07 -7.01 -2.50
C ASN A 412 -14.42 -5.99 -3.44
N ARG A 413 -15.02 -4.80 -3.51
CA ARG A 413 -14.54 -3.71 -4.37
C ARG A 413 -13.59 -2.75 -3.66
N LEU A 414 -13.50 -2.85 -2.33
CA LEU A 414 -12.75 -1.92 -1.49
C LEU A 414 -11.38 -2.51 -1.16
N THR A 415 -10.50 -2.56 -2.16
CA THR A 415 -9.11 -2.99 -1.99
C THR A 415 -8.17 -1.96 -2.59
N LEU A 416 -6.92 -1.93 -2.12
CA LEU A 416 -5.88 -1.06 -2.67
C LEU A 416 -5.68 -1.33 -4.17
N LEU A 417 -5.56 -2.61 -4.55
CA LEU A 417 -5.39 -3.01 -5.95
C LEU A 417 -6.54 -2.50 -6.83
N ASN A 418 -7.80 -2.69 -6.41
CA ASN A 418 -8.95 -2.21 -7.17
C ASN A 418 -8.98 -0.68 -7.28
N GLN A 419 -8.62 0.02 -6.20
CA GLN A 419 -8.57 1.47 -6.22
C GLN A 419 -7.46 2.00 -7.15
N ILE A 420 -6.27 1.40 -7.15
CA ILE A 420 -5.19 1.81 -8.04
C ILE A 420 -5.54 1.49 -9.50
N HIS A 421 -6.00 0.26 -9.78
CA HIS A 421 -6.48 -0.15 -11.11
C HIS A 421 -7.47 0.86 -11.69
N GLN A 422 -8.54 1.17 -10.96
CA GLN A 422 -9.57 2.09 -11.44
C GLN A 422 -9.07 3.53 -11.58
N THR A 423 -8.27 4.01 -10.63
CA THR A 423 -7.72 5.37 -10.68
C THR A 423 -6.81 5.53 -11.89
N LEU A 424 -5.93 4.56 -12.11
CA LEU A 424 -4.96 4.55 -13.19
C LEU A 424 -5.63 4.61 -14.56
N LEU A 425 -6.55 3.69 -14.85
CA LEU A 425 -7.21 3.62 -16.15
C LEU A 425 -8.13 4.82 -16.41
N ARG A 426 -8.72 5.42 -15.35
CA ARG A 426 -9.50 6.67 -15.50
C ARG A 426 -8.62 7.89 -15.79
N GLN A 427 -7.44 7.98 -15.17
CA GLN A 427 -6.62 9.18 -15.22
C GLN A 427 -5.64 9.19 -16.40
N GLN A 428 -5.22 8.03 -16.90
CA GLN A 428 -4.29 8.00 -18.03
C GLN A 428 -4.99 8.15 -19.37
N ASP A 429 -4.57 9.13 -20.15
CA ASP A 429 -5.11 9.36 -21.49
C ASP A 429 -4.58 8.36 -22.52
N LYS A 430 -3.34 7.88 -22.35
CA LYS A 430 -2.73 6.87 -23.21
C LYS A 430 -3.34 5.49 -22.95
N PRO A 431 -3.58 4.69 -24.00
CA PRO A 431 -4.08 3.34 -23.85
C PRO A 431 -3.01 2.44 -23.21
N ASN A 432 -3.44 1.51 -22.36
CA ASN A 432 -2.57 0.57 -21.65
C ASN A 432 -3.09 -0.84 -21.80
N THR A 433 -2.17 -1.79 -21.77
CA THR A 433 -2.48 -3.20 -21.60
C THR A 433 -2.31 -3.57 -20.12
N VAL A 434 -3.38 -4.04 -19.51
CA VAL A 434 -3.35 -4.67 -18.19
C VAL A 434 -3.15 -6.16 -18.37
N LEU A 435 -2.10 -6.70 -17.77
CA LEU A 435 -1.79 -8.13 -17.72
C LEU A 435 -1.85 -8.62 -16.29
N GLN A 436 -2.94 -9.32 -15.97
CA GLN A 436 -3.13 -9.99 -14.70
C GLN A 436 -2.40 -11.34 -14.72
N VAL A 437 -1.45 -11.52 -13.79
CA VAL A 437 -0.61 -12.71 -13.66
C VAL A 437 -1.24 -13.66 -12.65
N ARG A 438 -1.66 -14.85 -13.10
CA ARG A 438 -2.40 -15.84 -12.32
C ARG A 438 -1.72 -17.20 -12.32
N ALA A 439 -1.90 -17.98 -11.25
CA ALA A 439 -1.44 -19.36 -11.19
C ALA A 439 -2.49 -20.34 -11.75
N ALA A 440 -2.12 -21.11 -12.77
CA ALA A 440 -2.83 -22.32 -13.16
C ALA A 440 -2.35 -23.50 -12.30
N SER A 441 -3.29 -24.31 -11.81
CA SER A 441 -3.03 -25.54 -11.04
C SER A 441 -3.06 -26.81 -11.88
N ALA A 442 -3.31 -26.70 -13.19
CA ALA A 442 -3.54 -27.86 -14.05
C ALA A 442 -2.23 -28.36 -14.68
N ASP A 443 -1.98 -29.67 -14.57
CA ASP A 443 -1.02 -30.43 -15.38
C ASP A 443 -1.52 -30.44 -16.82
N GLN A 444 -1.18 -29.42 -17.61
CA GLN A 444 -1.58 -29.36 -19.00
C GLN A 444 -0.44 -28.83 -19.87
N ASP A 445 -0.40 -29.30 -21.12
CA ASP A 445 0.69 -29.11 -22.09
C ASP A 445 0.96 -27.64 -22.50
N SER A 446 0.09 -26.70 -22.10
CA SER A 446 0.21 -25.28 -22.44
C SER A 446 0.81 -24.50 -21.27
N GLY A 447 1.90 -23.80 -21.51
CA GLY A 447 2.58 -23.01 -20.46
C GLY A 447 1.75 -21.82 -19.97
N ILE A 448 0.93 -21.23 -20.84
CA ILE A 448 0.08 -20.06 -20.54
C ILE A 448 -1.31 -20.25 -21.14
N TYR A 449 -2.35 -20.03 -20.34
CA TYR A 449 -3.73 -19.83 -20.80
C TYR A 449 -4.09 -18.36 -20.70
N LEU A 450 -4.64 -17.80 -21.77
CA LEU A 450 -4.90 -16.37 -21.86
C LEU A 450 -6.40 -16.12 -22.00
N ALA A 451 -6.96 -15.37 -21.05
CA ALA A 451 -8.30 -14.81 -21.16
C ALA A 451 -8.20 -13.32 -21.43
N ALA A 452 -8.98 -12.82 -22.39
CA ALA A 452 -8.94 -11.44 -22.81
C ALA A 452 -10.34 -10.82 -22.75
N ASN A 453 -10.42 -9.50 -22.48
CA ASN A 453 -11.69 -8.78 -22.48
C ASN A 453 -12.25 -8.56 -23.90
N GLN A 454 -11.45 -8.84 -24.94
CA GLN A 454 -11.83 -8.87 -26.34
C GLN A 454 -11.16 -10.09 -27.02
N PRO A 455 -11.74 -10.66 -28.09
CA PRO A 455 -11.21 -11.85 -28.75
C PRO A 455 -9.79 -11.66 -29.31
N LEU A 456 -8.91 -12.66 -29.20
CA LEU A 456 -7.52 -12.63 -29.67
C LEU A 456 -7.32 -13.16 -31.10
N GLY A 457 -8.40 -13.53 -31.79
CA GLY A 457 -8.38 -14.11 -33.13
C GLY A 457 -7.79 -13.21 -34.23
N PRO A 458 -7.61 -13.72 -35.47
CA PRO A 458 -6.85 -13.09 -36.58
C PRO A 458 -7.46 -11.80 -37.18
N THR A 459 -8.34 -11.11 -36.47
CA THR A 459 -9.06 -9.90 -36.91
C THR A 459 -8.30 -8.60 -36.60
N PRO A 460 -8.54 -7.51 -37.35
CA PRO A 460 -7.84 -6.22 -37.21
C PRO A 460 -8.20 -5.41 -35.95
N LEU A 461 -8.79 -6.03 -34.93
CA LEU A 461 -9.35 -5.38 -33.73
C LEU A 461 -8.41 -5.39 -32.52
N LEU A 462 -7.29 -6.12 -32.56
CA LEU A 462 -6.29 -6.08 -31.49
C LEU A 462 -5.63 -4.68 -31.43
N PRO A 463 -5.72 -3.98 -30.28
CA PRO A 463 -5.10 -2.68 -30.13
C PRO A 463 -3.59 -2.73 -30.40
N GLU A 464 -3.06 -1.74 -31.12
CA GLU A 464 -1.63 -1.75 -31.51
C GLU A 464 -0.68 -1.85 -30.30
N HIS A 465 -1.04 -1.19 -29.19
CA HIS A 465 -0.27 -1.20 -27.95
C HIS A 465 -0.24 -2.56 -27.22
N SER A 466 -1.10 -3.52 -27.57
CA SER A 466 -1.12 -4.85 -26.94
C SER A 466 -0.40 -5.92 -27.75
N ARG A 467 -0.10 -5.67 -29.03
CA ARG A 467 0.60 -6.64 -29.89
C ARG A 467 1.98 -7.03 -29.38
N PRO A 468 2.86 -6.10 -28.96
CA PRO A 468 4.19 -6.46 -28.47
C PRO A 468 4.12 -7.42 -27.27
N ILE A 469 3.15 -7.22 -26.38
CA ILE A 469 2.95 -8.04 -25.18
C ILE A 469 2.46 -9.44 -25.57
N LEU A 470 1.53 -9.55 -26.52
CA LEU A 470 1.06 -10.85 -27.00
C LEU A 470 2.16 -11.63 -27.73
N ASP A 471 2.97 -10.94 -28.54
CA ASP A 471 4.09 -11.56 -29.25
C ASP A 471 5.15 -12.04 -28.26
N TRP A 472 5.44 -11.24 -27.24
CA TRP A 472 6.31 -11.63 -26.13
C TRP A 472 5.78 -12.85 -25.35
N LEU A 473 4.49 -12.89 -25.02
CA LEU A 473 3.89 -14.05 -24.34
C LEU A 473 3.96 -15.33 -25.20
N LYS A 474 3.76 -15.21 -26.52
CA LYS A 474 3.93 -16.33 -27.47
C LYS A 474 5.39 -16.80 -27.57
N GLN A 475 6.35 -15.89 -27.47
CA GLN A 475 7.78 -16.27 -27.42
C GLN A 475 8.09 -17.06 -26.15
N ILE A 476 7.52 -16.69 -25.00
CA ILE A 476 7.68 -17.42 -23.74
C ILE A 476 6.99 -18.78 -23.79
N SER A 477 5.77 -18.84 -24.33
CA SER A 477 4.99 -20.06 -24.44
C SER A 477 4.41 -20.20 -25.85
N PRO A 478 5.12 -20.88 -26.78
CA PRO A 478 4.65 -21.09 -28.14
C PRO A 478 3.31 -21.84 -28.21
N ASN A 479 3.04 -22.68 -27.20
CA ASN A 479 1.79 -23.42 -27.04
C ASN A 479 0.74 -22.65 -26.21
N MET A 480 0.82 -21.32 -26.13
CA MET A 480 -0.17 -20.52 -25.42
C MET A 480 -1.58 -20.74 -25.99
N MET A 481 -2.56 -20.97 -25.11
CA MET A 481 -3.96 -21.20 -25.49
C MET A 481 -4.86 -20.04 -25.10
N GLU A 482 -5.71 -19.59 -26.03
CA GLU A 482 -6.80 -18.67 -25.72
C GLU A 482 -7.97 -19.40 -25.05
N ILE A 483 -8.49 -18.80 -23.98
CA ILE A 483 -9.67 -19.29 -23.26
C ILE A 483 -10.92 -18.79 -23.97
N VAL A 484 -11.60 -19.70 -24.68
CA VAL A 484 -12.84 -19.41 -25.42
C VAL A 484 -14.05 -20.17 -24.87
N GLY A 485 -13.98 -20.61 -23.60
CA GLY A 485 -15.09 -21.23 -22.89
C GLY A 485 -15.11 -22.76 -22.94
N GLN A 486 -13.96 -23.40 -23.16
CA GLN A 486 -13.85 -24.86 -23.06
C GLN A 486 -14.04 -25.34 -21.60
N PRO A 487 -14.65 -26.52 -21.35
CA PRO A 487 -14.95 -27.00 -20.00
C PRO A 487 -13.74 -27.09 -19.07
N TYR A 488 -12.56 -27.45 -19.59
CA TYR A 488 -11.31 -27.55 -18.81
C TYR A 488 -10.65 -26.19 -18.51
N THR A 489 -11.20 -25.09 -19.04
CA THR A 489 -10.77 -23.69 -18.78
C THR A 489 -11.88 -22.86 -18.12
N ALA A 490 -12.97 -23.48 -17.66
CA ALA A 490 -14.16 -22.78 -17.18
C ALA A 490 -13.85 -21.79 -16.04
N ASP A 491 -12.90 -22.13 -15.16
CA ASP A 491 -12.49 -21.29 -14.03
C ASP A 491 -11.44 -20.23 -14.38
N PHE A 492 -10.92 -20.24 -15.61
CA PHE A 492 -9.87 -19.31 -16.06
C PHE A 492 -10.43 -18.10 -16.82
N GLY A 493 -11.75 -18.06 -17.05
CA GLY A 493 -12.40 -16.92 -17.70
C GLY A 493 -12.36 -15.62 -16.89
N LEU A 494 -12.72 -14.51 -17.54
CA LEU A 494 -12.83 -13.19 -16.90
C LEU A 494 -14.16 -12.95 -16.17
N ASN A 495 -15.07 -13.93 -16.18
CA ASN A 495 -16.40 -13.78 -15.60
C ASN A 495 -16.31 -13.55 -14.09
N GLY A 496 -16.90 -12.44 -13.62
CA GLY A 496 -16.91 -12.06 -12.21
C GLY A 496 -15.60 -11.46 -11.69
N ASN A 497 -14.60 -11.24 -12.56
CA ASN A 497 -13.38 -10.51 -12.25
C ASN A 497 -13.67 -8.99 -12.23
N PRO A 498 -13.58 -8.30 -11.07
CA PRO A 498 -13.93 -6.88 -10.97
C PRO A 498 -13.09 -5.95 -11.85
N GLN A 499 -11.80 -6.27 -12.05
CA GLN A 499 -10.89 -5.50 -12.90
C GLN A 499 -11.29 -5.61 -14.36
N ALA A 500 -11.59 -6.83 -14.83
CA ALA A 500 -12.09 -7.06 -16.18
C ALA A 500 -13.47 -6.42 -16.41
N GLU A 501 -14.40 -6.51 -15.45
CA GLU A 501 -15.71 -5.84 -15.51
C GLU A 501 -15.55 -4.32 -15.66
N PHE A 502 -14.55 -3.72 -15.01
CA PHE A 502 -14.31 -2.28 -15.08
C PHE A 502 -13.91 -1.79 -16.48
N MET A 503 -13.33 -2.66 -17.32
CA MET A 503 -12.90 -2.31 -18.68
C MET A 503 -14.04 -1.79 -19.56
N ALA A 504 -15.29 -2.16 -19.28
CA ALA A 504 -16.47 -1.62 -19.96
C ALA A 504 -16.61 -0.08 -19.79
N HIS A 505 -16.03 0.50 -18.74
CA HIS A 505 -16.04 1.94 -18.48
C HIS A 505 -14.83 2.67 -19.07
N VAL A 506 -13.80 1.94 -19.50
CA VAL A 506 -12.53 2.49 -19.99
C VAL A 506 -12.07 1.74 -21.26
N PRO A 507 -12.88 1.77 -22.34
CA PRO A 507 -12.74 0.86 -23.49
C PRO A 507 -11.46 1.04 -24.33
N ARG A 508 -10.70 2.12 -24.08
CA ARG A 508 -9.41 2.37 -24.75
C ARG A 508 -8.28 1.46 -24.27
N HIS A 509 -8.42 0.86 -23.08
CA HIS A 509 -7.41 -0.03 -22.52
C HIS A 509 -7.74 -1.49 -22.85
N PHE A 510 -6.72 -2.34 -22.82
CA PHE A 510 -6.83 -3.75 -23.11
C PHE A 510 -6.55 -4.57 -21.85
N PHE A 511 -7.30 -5.65 -21.61
CA PHE A 511 -7.14 -6.46 -20.40
C PHE A 511 -6.93 -7.93 -20.75
N LEU A 512 -5.88 -8.50 -20.16
CA LEU A 512 -5.46 -9.88 -20.28
C LEU A 512 -5.34 -10.50 -18.89
N SER A 513 -5.79 -11.74 -18.73
CA SER A 513 -5.48 -12.59 -17.58
C SER A 513 -4.68 -13.80 -18.09
N ALA A 514 -3.41 -13.84 -17.75
CA ALA A 514 -2.52 -14.96 -18.06
C ALA A 514 -2.47 -15.93 -16.88
N TRP A 515 -3.01 -17.12 -17.08
CA TRP A 515 -2.95 -18.24 -16.15
C TRP A 515 -1.78 -19.14 -16.49
N ILE A 516 -0.84 -19.23 -15.56
CA ILE A 516 0.52 -19.70 -15.85
C ILE A 516 0.77 -21.01 -15.12
N SER A 517 1.27 -22.01 -15.85
CA SER A 517 1.55 -23.34 -15.31
C SER A 517 2.55 -23.29 -14.15
N SER A 518 2.51 -24.31 -13.29
CA SER A 518 3.48 -24.45 -12.19
C SER A 518 4.91 -24.51 -12.69
N ASP A 519 5.14 -25.19 -13.81
CA ASP A 519 6.48 -25.44 -14.34
C ASP A 519 7.10 -24.16 -14.88
N LEU A 520 6.33 -23.37 -15.63
CA LEU A 520 6.80 -22.07 -16.09
C LEU A 520 7.08 -21.15 -14.89
N ARG A 521 6.19 -21.11 -13.89
CA ARG A 521 6.40 -20.32 -12.66
C ARG A 521 7.59 -20.80 -11.82
N ALA A 522 7.91 -22.09 -11.83
CA ALA A 522 9.00 -22.66 -11.04
C ALA A 522 10.37 -22.17 -11.51
N GLN A 523 10.52 -21.87 -12.80
CA GLN A 523 11.75 -21.31 -13.39
C GLN A 523 12.06 -19.90 -12.87
N TYR A 524 11.03 -19.16 -12.46
CA TYR A 524 11.16 -17.83 -11.87
C TYR A 524 11.22 -17.88 -10.34
N ARG A 525 11.53 -19.05 -9.76
CA ARG A 525 12.09 -19.12 -8.40
C ARG A 525 13.51 -18.53 -8.44
N SER A 526 13.59 -17.22 -8.62
CA SER A 526 14.80 -16.47 -8.34
C SER A 526 15.07 -16.57 -6.84
N ASN A 527 15.94 -17.50 -6.48
CA ASN A 527 16.82 -17.30 -5.35
C ASN A 527 18.25 -17.23 -5.91
N PRO A 528 18.64 -16.11 -6.58
CA PRO A 528 20.02 -15.88 -6.97
C PRO A 528 20.96 -16.07 -5.78
N THR A 529 20.50 -15.80 -4.55
CA THR A 529 21.21 -16.10 -3.32
C THR A 529 21.44 -17.60 -3.09
N ARG A 530 20.50 -18.50 -3.46
CA ARG A 530 20.71 -19.97 -3.38
C ARG A 530 21.77 -20.44 -4.36
N LEU A 531 21.74 -19.98 -5.61
CA LEU A 531 22.78 -20.31 -6.59
C LEU A 531 24.12 -19.71 -6.17
N HIS A 532 24.12 -18.49 -5.65
CA HIS A 532 25.30 -17.84 -5.09
C HIS A 532 25.90 -18.63 -3.93
N PHE A 533 25.09 -19.06 -2.94
CA PHE A 533 25.56 -19.89 -1.83
C PHE A 533 26.04 -21.27 -2.29
N LEU A 534 25.38 -21.85 -3.28
CA LEU A 534 25.71 -23.16 -3.83
C LEU A 534 27.03 -23.11 -4.61
N PHE A 535 27.23 -22.12 -5.48
CA PHE A 535 28.48 -21.92 -6.22
C PHE A 535 29.62 -21.49 -5.29
N ALA A 536 29.36 -20.62 -4.30
CA ALA A 536 30.32 -20.26 -3.28
C ALA A 536 30.76 -21.47 -2.43
N ALA A 537 29.88 -22.45 -2.17
CA ALA A 537 30.24 -23.68 -1.47
C ALA A 537 31.19 -24.59 -2.28
N PHE A 538 31.33 -24.34 -3.58
CA PHE A 538 32.30 -24.99 -4.48
C PHE A 538 33.46 -24.05 -4.86
N ASP A 539 33.68 -22.96 -4.10
CA ASP A 539 34.71 -21.95 -4.36
C ASP A 539 34.62 -21.29 -5.76
N LEU A 540 33.42 -21.29 -6.37
CA LEU A 540 33.17 -20.62 -7.64
C LEU A 540 32.79 -19.16 -7.39
N SER A 541 33.57 -18.25 -7.96
CA SER A 541 33.28 -16.81 -7.93
C SER A 541 32.68 -16.36 -9.27
N PRO A 542 31.73 -15.40 -9.26
CA PRO A 542 31.12 -14.91 -10.49
C PRO A 542 32.12 -14.08 -11.30
N GLU A 543 32.28 -14.42 -12.57
CA GLU A 543 33.03 -13.63 -13.55
C GLU A 543 32.06 -12.85 -14.45
N GLU A 544 32.07 -11.51 -14.36
CA GLU A 544 31.21 -10.67 -15.20
C GLU A 544 31.73 -10.57 -16.64
N VAL A 545 31.09 -11.28 -17.56
CA VAL A 545 31.51 -11.39 -18.96
C VAL A 545 30.33 -11.15 -19.90
N ASP A 546 30.62 -10.75 -21.14
CA ASP A 546 29.67 -10.96 -22.22
C ASP A 546 29.81 -12.42 -22.66
N VAL A 547 28.81 -13.26 -22.36
CA VAL A 547 28.90 -14.71 -22.58
C VAL A 547 28.98 -15.02 -24.07
N VAL A 548 28.30 -14.23 -24.91
CA VAL A 548 28.31 -14.42 -26.37
C VAL A 548 29.69 -14.09 -26.92
N GLU A 549 30.25 -12.92 -26.58
CA GLU A 549 31.57 -12.50 -27.03
C GLU A 549 32.67 -13.47 -26.58
N SER A 550 32.61 -13.90 -25.32
CA SER A 550 33.59 -14.81 -24.70
C SER A 550 33.61 -16.19 -25.37
N LEU A 551 32.43 -16.74 -25.71
CA LEU A 551 32.31 -18.12 -26.18
C LEU A 551 32.30 -18.28 -27.70
N THR A 552 32.12 -17.18 -28.46
CA THR A 552 32.16 -17.21 -29.94
C THR A 552 33.52 -17.68 -30.47
N GLN A 553 34.61 -17.44 -29.74
CA GLN A 553 35.97 -17.88 -30.11
C GLN A 553 36.44 -19.14 -29.36
N ALA A 554 35.59 -19.72 -28.51
CA ALA A 554 35.95 -20.90 -27.71
C ALA A 554 36.05 -22.16 -28.59
N LYS A 555 36.97 -23.06 -28.23
CA LYS A 555 37.05 -24.38 -28.87
C LYS A 555 36.10 -25.33 -28.17
N TRP A 556 35.08 -25.79 -28.89
CA TRP A 556 34.08 -26.72 -28.34
C TRP A 556 34.50 -28.18 -28.55
N GLN A 557 34.28 -29.02 -27.54
CA GLN A 557 34.51 -30.47 -27.62
C GLN A 557 33.25 -31.20 -27.19
N LYS A 558 33.05 -32.40 -27.74
CA LYS A 558 31.93 -33.27 -27.37
C LYS A 558 32.04 -33.70 -25.90
N TRP A 559 30.94 -33.60 -25.18
CA TRP A 559 30.85 -34.03 -23.79
C TRP A 559 30.23 -35.44 -23.70
N PRO A 560 30.76 -36.38 -22.88
CA PRO A 560 30.21 -37.73 -22.77
C PRO A 560 28.76 -37.73 -22.28
N GLN A 561 27.92 -38.59 -22.87
CA GLN A 561 26.48 -38.63 -22.59
C GLN A 561 26.16 -38.88 -21.11
N SER A 562 26.95 -39.71 -20.43
CA SER A 562 26.79 -39.98 -18.99
C SER A 562 26.98 -38.74 -18.11
N ASP A 563 27.76 -37.76 -18.58
CA ASP A 563 28.04 -36.51 -17.85
C ASP A 563 27.02 -35.43 -18.20
N VAL A 564 26.52 -35.44 -19.44
CA VAL A 564 25.38 -34.65 -19.90
C VAL A 564 24.13 -34.97 -19.08
N GLU A 565 23.88 -36.25 -18.79
CA GLU A 565 22.74 -36.68 -17.95
C GLU A 565 22.85 -36.16 -16.51
N ALA A 566 24.05 -36.15 -15.93
CA ALA A 566 24.28 -35.56 -14.61
C ALA A 566 24.03 -34.04 -14.62
N ALA A 567 24.44 -33.35 -15.69
CA ALA A 567 24.15 -31.92 -15.87
C ALA A 567 22.64 -31.64 -15.99
N ALA A 568 21.93 -32.48 -16.73
CA ALA A 568 20.48 -32.38 -16.87
C ALA A 568 19.77 -32.60 -15.52
N GLN A 569 20.24 -33.54 -14.71
CA GLN A 569 19.74 -33.76 -13.34
C GLN A 569 20.01 -32.55 -12.43
N PHE A 570 21.18 -31.91 -12.55
CA PHE A 570 21.47 -30.67 -11.83
C PHE A 570 20.48 -29.56 -12.20
N ILE A 571 20.22 -29.33 -13.49
CA ILE A 571 19.28 -28.32 -13.97
C ILE A 571 17.86 -28.63 -13.48
N GLN A 572 17.43 -29.89 -13.55
CA GLN A 572 16.05 -30.29 -13.26
C GLN A 572 15.73 -30.35 -11.76
N PHE A 573 16.68 -30.83 -10.93
CA PHE A 573 16.44 -31.10 -9.51
C PHE A 573 17.26 -30.24 -8.56
N GLY A 574 18.21 -29.45 -9.08
CA GLY A 574 19.16 -28.70 -8.26
C GLY A 574 20.07 -29.62 -7.44
N ASP A 575 20.40 -30.80 -7.97
CA ASP A 575 21.18 -31.82 -7.28
C ASP A 575 22.66 -31.40 -7.18
N VAL A 576 23.06 -31.02 -5.97
CA VAL A 576 24.41 -30.58 -5.61
C VAL A 576 25.44 -31.68 -5.83
N MET A 577 25.04 -32.95 -5.74
CA MET A 577 25.93 -34.10 -5.96
C MET A 577 26.40 -34.20 -7.41
N ALA A 578 25.59 -33.75 -8.37
CA ALA A 578 25.97 -33.75 -9.78
C ALA A 578 27.15 -32.78 -10.04
N LEU A 579 27.19 -31.61 -9.40
CA LEU A 579 28.32 -30.68 -9.50
C LEU A 579 29.59 -31.26 -8.86
N SER A 580 29.45 -31.89 -7.68
CA SER A 580 30.58 -32.57 -7.01
C SER A 580 31.18 -33.66 -7.90
N GLN A 581 30.33 -34.48 -8.54
CA GLN A 581 30.78 -35.52 -9.47
C GLN A 581 31.49 -34.96 -10.71
N MET A 582 31.07 -33.78 -11.20
CA MET A 582 31.76 -33.13 -12.32
C MET A 582 33.17 -32.67 -11.93
N LEU A 583 33.31 -32.07 -10.74
CA LEU A 583 34.62 -31.66 -10.21
C LEU A 583 35.54 -32.87 -9.96
N GLU A 584 35.00 -33.97 -9.40
CA GLU A 584 35.75 -35.22 -9.19
C GLU A 584 36.24 -35.86 -10.50
N LYS A 585 35.48 -35.70 -11.59
CA LYS A 585 35.89 -36.15 -12.95
C LYS A 585 36.94 -35.24 -13.60
N GLY A 586 37.36 -34.18 -12.90
CA GLY A 586 38.40 -33.25 -13.33
C GLY A 586 37.90 -32.19 -14.32
N TYR A 587 36.59 -31.91 -14.36
CA TYR A 587 36.06 -30.77 -15.09
C TYR A 587 36.29 -29.47 -14.33
N GLN A 588 36.60 -28.40 -15.07
CA GLN A 588 36.69 -27.04 -14.55
C GLN A 588 35.33 -26.38 -14.74
N LEU A 589 34.78 -25.84 -13.65
CA LEU A 589 33.52 -25.12 -13.66
C LEU A 589 33.82 -23.64 -13.47
N HIS A 590 33.28 -22.79 -14.36
CA HIS A 590 33.38 -21.34 -14.23
C HIS A 590 31.98 -20.75 -14.13
N TRP A 591 31.75 -19.94 -13.11
CA TRP A 591 30.51 -19.21 -12.98
C TRP A 591 30.61 -17.90 -13.77
N LEU A 592 29.89 -17.84 -14.88
CA LEU A 592 29.80 -16.64 -15.71
C LEU A 592 28.53 -15.88 -15.35
N GLN A 593 28.67 -14.59 -15.09
CA GLN A 593 27.55 -13.67 -14.94
C GLN A 593 27.44 -12.85 -16.21
N ASP A 594 26.43 -13.11 -17.03
CA ASP A 594 26.27 -12.45 -18.33
C ASP A 594 25.95 -10.97 -18.14
N ARG A 595 26.77 -10.06 -18.69
CA ARG A 595 26.59 -8.61 -18.52
C ARG A 595 25.27 -8.11 -19.12
N PRO A 596 24.89 -8.47 -20.37
CA PRO A 596 23.63 -8.02 -20.95
C PRO A 596 22.38 -8.56 -20.25
N THR A 597 22.35 -9.84 -19.87
CA THR A 597 21.12 -10.45 -19.33
C THR A 597 21.09 -10.56 -17.81
N ARG A 598 22.22 -10.32 -17.12
CA ARG A 598 22.41 -10.58 -15.68
C ARG A 598 22.01 -12.00 -15.26
N LYS A 599 22.04 -12.96 -16.20
CA LYS A 599 21.76 -14.37 -15.90
C LYS A 599 23.06 -15.07 -15.48
N PRO A 600 23.00 -15.95 -14.47
CA PRO A 600 24.12 -16.82 -14.15
C PRO A 600 24.17 -17.98 -15.14
N PHE A 601 25.37 -18.29 -15.63
CA PHE A 601 25.67 -19.47 -16.42
C PHE A 601 26.83 -20.23 -15.78
N LEU A 602 26.87 -21.54 -15.98
CA LEU A 602 27.97 -22.38 -15.57
C LEU A 602 28.66 -22.93 -16.82
N LEU A 603 29.88 -22.48 -17.07
CA LEU A 603 30.72 -22.97 -18.15
C LEU A 603 31.47 -24.22 -17.67
N VAL A 604 31.36 -25.31 -18.42
CA VAL A 604 32.07 -26.56 -18.15
C VAL A 604 33.22 -26.72 -19.13
N GLN A 605 34.43 -26.87 -18.61
CA GLN A 605 35.66 -27.00 -19.40
C GLN A 605 36.50 -28.20 -18.99
N LYS A 606 37.35 -28.64 -19.92
CA LYS A 606 38.46 -29.55 -19.63
C LYS A 606 39.73 -29.00 -20.28
N GLY A 607 40.59 -28.40 -19.47
CA GLY A 607 41.74 -27.65 -19.97
C GLY A 607 41.30 -26.36 -20.65
N ARG A 608 41.52 -26.21 -21.97
CA ARG A 608 41.10 -25.02 -22.74
C ARG A 608 39.88 -25.28 -23.64
N GLU A 609 39.32 -26.48 -23.56
CA GLU A 609 38.20 -26.90 -24.40
C GLU A 609 36.90 -26.75 -23.62
N THR A 610 35.92 -26.09 -24.26
CA THR A 610 34.57 -25.90 -23.73
C THR A 610 33.74 -27.12 -24.06
N LEU A 611 33.12 -27.70 -23.03
CA LEU A 611 32.31 -28.91 -23.15
C LEU A 611 30.82 -28.59 -23.17
N ALA A 612 30.41 -27.64 -22.33
CA ALA A 612 29.02 -27.21 -22.24
C ALA A 612 28.90 -25.79 -21.66
N LEU A 613 27.82 -25.12 -22.02
CA LEU A 613 27.30 -23.97 -21.28
C LEU A 613 25.97 -24.37 -20.65
N ILE A 614 25.91 -24.28 -19.33
CA ILE A 614 24.75 -24.65 -18.53
C ILE A 614 24.03 -23.37 -18.10
N ASN A 615 22.74 -23.31 -18.39
CA ASN A 615 21.84 -22.34 -17.78
C ASN A 615 21.16 -23.02 -16.57
N PRO A 616 21.62 -22.77 -15.32
CA PRO A 616 21.06 -23.41 -14.13
C PRO A 616 19.60 -23.01 -13.86
N ALA A 617 19.09 -21.96 -14.51
CA ALA A 617 17.68 -21.55 -14.48
C ALA A 617 16.89 -22.01 -15.73
N GLY A 618 17.53 -22.73 -16.66
CA GLY A 618 16.90 -23.25 -17.87
C GLY A 618 16.08 -24.52 -17.61
N ASN A 619 15.35 -24.96 -18.62
CA ASN A 619 14.66 -26.24 -18.65
C ASN A 619 15.63 -27.38 -18.98
N GLY A 620 15.22 -28.64 -18.82
CA GLY A 620 16.08 -29.80 -19.15
C GLY A 620 16.42 -29.97 -20.64
N ASN A 621 16.03 -29.03 -21.52
CA ASN A 621 16.26 -29.16 -22.95
C ASN A 621 17.73 -28.91 -23.30
N GLN A 622 18.18 -29.70 -24.27
CA GLN A 622 19.55 -29.67 -24.78
C GLN A 622 19.54 -29.08 -26.18
N VAL A 623 20.46 -28.14 -26.43
CA VAL A 623 20.71 -27.57 -27.75
C VAL A 623 22.07 -28.08 -28.21
N GLU A 624 22.10 -28.73 -29.36
CA GLU A 624 23.32 -29.22 -29.97
C GLU A 624 23.72 -28.33 -31.16
N ALA A 625 24.98 -27.89 -31.20
CA ALA A 625 25.54 -27.15 -32.32
C ALA A 625 26.96 -27.64 -32.62
N SER A 626 27.35 -27.77 -33.90
CA SER A 626 28.66 -28.31 -34.28
C SER A 626 29.82 -27.43 -33.82
N ASP A 627 29.62 -26.10 -33.84
CA ASP A 627 30.42 -25.04 -33.21
C ASP A 627 29.47 -23.84 -33.06
N PRO A 628 29.05 -23.46 -31.84
CA PRO A 628 28.05 -22.41 -31.63
C PRO A 628 28.48 -21.07 -32.22
N THR A 629 27.72 -20.58 -33.20
CA THR A 629 27.88 -19.23 -33.75
C THR A 629 27.40 -18.18 -32.74
N ALA A 630 27.82 -16.92 -32.89
CA ALA A 630 27.34 -15.80 -32.05
C ALA A 630 25.81 -15.75 -31.99
N THR A 631 25.12 -15.95 -33.12
CA THR A 631 23.65 -15.98 -33.19
C THR A 631 23.05 -17.15 -32.41
N GLN A 632 23.68 -18.33 -32.43
CA GLN A 632 23.20 -19.49 -31.65
C GLN A 632 23.44 -19.30 -30.15
N LEU A 633 24.54 -18.65 -29.78
CA LEU A 633 24.84 -18.28 -28.39
C LEU A 633 23.85 -17.22 -27.89
N GLU A 634 23.56 -16.18 -28.68
CA GLU A 634 22.52 -15.19 -28.36
C GLU A 634 21.16 -15.87 -28.17
N LEU A 635 20.77 -16.72 -29.13
CA LEU A 635 19.53 -17.49 -29.00
C LEU A 635 19.53 -18.33 -27.74
N PHE A 636 20.64 -18.99 -27.39
CA PHE A 636 20.72 -19.80 -26.17
C PHE A 636 20.61 -18.94 -24.90
N VAL A 637 21.40 -17.87 -24.77
CA VAL A 637 21.44 -16.95 -23.62
C VAL A 637 20.07 -16.31 -23.37
N HIS A 638 19.36 -15.98 -24.45
CA HIS A 638 18.00 -15.44 -24.38
C HIS A 638 16.91 -16.52 -24.27
N SER A 639 17.20 -17.78 -24.62
CA SER A 639 16.27 -18.91 -24.51
C SER A 639 16.12 -19.45 -23.09
N GLN A 640 15.21 -20.42 -22.96
CA GLN A 640 14.99 -21.21 -21.75
C GLN A 640 15.76 -22.54 -21.76
N ASN A 641 16.61 -22.81 -22.75
CA ASN A 641 17.32 -24.10 -22.81
C ASN A 641 18.34 -24.20 -21.67
N GLY A 642 18.41 -25.36 -21.01
CA GLY A 642 19.30 -25.57 -19.87
C GLY A 642 20.72 -25.95 -20.25
N LEU A 643 20.91 -26.53 -21.43
CA LEU A 643 22.20 -27.06 -21.85
C LEU A 643 22.52 -26.73 -23.30
N LEU A 644 23.69 -26.12 -23.54
CA LEU A 644 24.27 -25.97 -24.87
C LEU A 644 25.48 -26.90 -25.00
N LEU A 645 25.46 -27.75 -26.03
CA LEU A 645 26.44 -28.80 -26.28
C LEU A 645 26.98 -28.77 -27.71
N ARG A 646 28.12 -29.42 -27.91
CA ARG A 646 28.61 -29.76 -29.24
C ARG A 646 27.87 -30.96 -29.83
N GLY A 647 27.17 -30.76 -30.95
CA GLY A 647 26.43 -31.82 -31.64
C GLY A 647 27.29 -32.82 -32.40
N SER A 648 26.73 -34.00 -32.71
CA SER A 648 27.37 -35.00 -33.57
C SER A 648 27.18 -34.61 -35.04
N GLN A 649 28.26 -34.63 -35.86
CA GLN A 649 28.14 -34.48 -37.31
C GLN A 649 27.39 -35.65 -37.95
#